data_AF-A0A1L0CWS1-F1
#
_entry.id   AF-A0A1L0CWS1-F1
#
_cell.length_a   1.000
_cell.length_b   1.000
_cell.length_c   1.000
_cell.angle_alpha   90.00
_cell.angle_beta   90.00
_cell.angle_gamma   90.00
#
_symmetry.space_group_name_H-M   'P 1'
#
loop_
_entity.id
_entity.type
_entity.pdbx_description
1 polymer ?
#
loop_
_entity_poly.entity_id
_entity_poly.type
_entity_poly.pdbx_seq_one_letter_code
_entity_poly.pdbx_strand_id
1 'polypeptide(L)'
;MSLFIKHNNLKGLKVLNKRLFNTRLSPLRMSYEKELEIVTKIQNDLPKPQLDKVKHIRNIGVSAHIDSGKTTFTERVLFYTGRIKAIHEVRGKDGHGATMDSMDLEREKGITIQSAATYCDWNHTVSKKDYHFNLIDTPGHIDFTIEVERALRVLDGAVLVVCAASGVQSQTITVDRQMKRYNVPRVTFINKMDRLGANPYKVINDLEHKLKLPCAAIQVAIGAEDNFKGAVDIITKKAVYYDGENGENIRIEDEIPADLVDLVEERRALLIEKLADVDDEMANIYLEEAEPTIEQINGAIRRATIARKFSPVLVGSALANKGVQKVLDAVVDYLPNPAEVLNKALDITQGNNEKEIILDCNTNSQVVALAFKLEEGRYGQLTYMRVYQGKLTKGATIIHTKTGKKIKISRLARMHSNEMEEVNEIGAGEICALFGIECASGDTFIDNSTDKKISMNSMFVPEAVVTKAIKPTNVEQLVNFSKALQKFNREDPTFRIRYDEESKETIISGMGELHLEIYVERLKREFNVSCIVGKPQVSYRETLTAPIDFDYTHKRQTGGAGQYGRVIGSFELIEPKDGSDYVPMNVEFETNVVGGKISEKHLGACAKGFEDACNKGPLIGAKVIGVKMTIDDGASHAVDSSELAFSLAAQGAFKQAFTQGQPRILEPYMKLEVTAPIEFQSSILGLLNKNLAIIKETENKEDEVTIFADCSLEKLFGFSTSLRACTQGKGAFSMEFSHYMPVLPSDQIAIIERFNPDMAKNKKGGKKK
;
A
#
# COMPACT_ATOMS: atom_id res chain seq x y z
N MET A 1 9.04 -48.67 25.25
CA MET A 1 8.00 -49.10 24.29
C MET A 1 7.87 -47.99 23.26
N SER A 2 8.56 -47.96 22.13
CA SER A 2 8.53 -48.92 21.00
C SER A 2 7.09 -49.17 20.54
N LEU A 3 6.70 -49.12 19.27
CA LEU A 3 7.41 -49.11 17.98
C LEU A 3 6.31 -48.89 16.89
N PHE A 4 6.73 -48.44 15.70
CA PHE A 4 6.07 -48.46 14.36
C PHE A 4 5.34 -47.19 13.85
N ILE A 5 5.82 -46.37 12.87
CA ILE A 5 6.35 -46.59 11.48
C ILE A 5 5.21 -47.02 10.53
N LYS A 6 4.84 -46.41 9.38
CA LYS A 6 5.48 -45.52 8.39
C LYS A 6 4.44 -45.04 7.34
N HIS A 7 4.69 -43.86 6.75
CA HIS A 7 4.54 -43.46 5.33
C HIS A 7 3.12 -43.44 4.69
N ASN A 8 2.71 -42.45 3.87
CA ASN A 8 3.44 -41.79 2.79
C ASN A 8 2.77 -40.47 2.32
N ASN A 9 3.62 -39.52 1.93
CA ASN A 9 3.52 -38.60 0.79
C ASN A 9 2.26 -37.74 0.55
N LEU A 10 2.38 -36.44 0.89
CA LEU A 10 1.94 -35.33 0.04
C LEU A 10 2.92 -34.15 0.23
N LYS A 11 4.09 -34.27 -0.41
CA LYS A 11 4.99 -33.13 -0.69
C LYS A 11 4.33 -32.32 -1.81
N GLY A 12 3.83 -31.13 -1.51
CA GLY A 12 3.22 -30.30 -2.55
C GLY A 12 2.60 -28.98 -2.10
N LEU A 13 2.96 -28.42 -0.96
CA LEU A 13 2.59 -27.06 -0.60
C LEU A 13 3.87 -26.24 -0.41
N LYS A 14 4.19 -25.40 -1.41
CA LYS A 14 5.13 -24.29 -1.25
C LYS A 14 4.53 -23.36 -0.18
N VAL A 15 4.88 -23.60 1.08
CA VAL A 15 4.66 -22.64 2.15
C VAL A 15 5.45 -21.38 1.75
N LEU A 16 4.74 -20.30 1.45
CA LEU A 16 5.32 -18.97 1.33
C LEU A 16 6.13 -18.72 2.60
N ASN A 17 7.45 -18.60 2.48
CA ASN A 17 8.36 -18.20 3.55
C ASN A 17 7.94 -16.82 4.07
N LYS A 18 7.01 -16.77 5.02
CA LYS A 18 6.71 -15.57 5.81
C LYS A 18 7.84 -15.44 6.84
N ARG A 19 8.74 -14.46 6.62
CA ARG A 19 9.80 -14.06 7.57
C ARG A 19 9.21 -13.71 8.93
N LEU A 20 9.99 -13.79 10.01
CA LEU A 20 9.53 -13.58 11.39
C LEU A 20 8.80 -12.24 11.63
N PHE A 21 9.07 -11.21 10.82
CA PHE A 21 8.35 -9.93 10.89
C PHE A 21 6.88 -9.99 10.47
N ASN A 22 6.50 -10.93 9.61
CA ASN A 22 5.12 -11.02 9.11
C ASN A 22 4.20 -11.84 10.03
N THR A 23 4.75 -12.49 11.06
CA THR A 23 4.02 -13.47 11.89
C THR A 23 3.86 -13.04 13.35
N ARG A 24 4.43 -11.90 13.77
CA ARG A 24 4.23 -11.35 15.11
C ARG A 24 3.80 -9.88 15.03
N LEU A 25 2.55 -9.62 15.46
CA LEU A 25 2.28 -8.43 16.27
C LEU A 25 3.40 -8.38 17.32
N SER A 26 4.23 -7.34 17.24
CA SER A 26 5.54 -7.21 17.89
C SER A 26 5.61 -7.84 19.30
N PRO A 27 6.69 -8.56 19.67
CA PRO A 27 6.96 -8.79 21.08
C PRO A 27 7.06 -7.40 21.75
N LEU A 28 6.44 -7.26 22.93
CA LEU A 28 6.41 -6.09 23.82
C LEU A 28 7.35 -4.96 23.36
N ARG A 29 6.77 -3.87 22.83
CA ARG A 29 7.51 -2.69 22.38
C ARG A 29 8.52 -2.30 23.46
N MET A 30 9.79 -2.21 23.07
CA MET A 30 10.84 -1.73 23.96
C MET A 30 10.49 -0.31 24.40
N SER A 31 10.58 -0.01 25.71
CA SER A 31 10.37 1.34 26.20
C SER A 31 11.48 2.26 25.67
N TYR A 32 11.16 3.53 25.48
CA TYR A 32 12.15 4.52 25.01
C TYR A 32 13.39 4.58 25.92
N GLU A 33 13.25 4.43 27.23
CA GLU A 33 14.38 4.39 28.17
C GLU A 33 15.40 3.30 27.82
N LYS A 34 14.92 2.10 27.49
CA LYS A 34 15.79 0.99 27.05
C LYS A 34 16.44 1.27 25.69
N GLU A 35 15.72 1.93 24.78
CA GLU A 35 16.31 2.38 23.51
C GLU A 35 17.40 3.42 23.75
N LEU A 36 17.17 4.37 24.66
CA LEU A 36 18.10 5.44 25.01
C LEU A 36 19.40 4.89 25.62
N GLU A 37 19.33 3.90 26.51
CA GLU A 37 20.52 3.23 27.05
C GLU A 37 21.40 2.62 25.94
N ILE A 38 20.76 1.94 24.99
CA ILE A 38 21.45 1.33 23.85
C ILE A 38 22.06 2.39 22.94
N VAL A 39 21.29 3.42 22.59
CA VAL A 39 21.73 4.53 21.74
C VAL A 39 22.91 5.26 22.37
N THR A 40 22.84 5.56 23.67
CA THR A 40 23.91 6.23 24.42
C THR A 40 25.19 5.41 24.39
N LYS A 41 25.08 4.09 24.56
CA LYS A 41 26.23 3.17 24.44
C LYS A 41 26.85 3.21 23.05
N ILE A 42 26.04 3.12 22.00
CA ILE A 42 26.51 3.19 20.60
C ILE A 42 27.18 4.53 20.31
N GLN A 43 26.64 5.64 20.82
CA GLN A 43 27.21 6.97 20.63
C GLN A 43 28.57 7.13 21.31
N ASN A 44 28.74 6.55 22.51
CA ASN A 44 30.03 6.56 23.21
C ASN A 44 31.12 5.75 22.47
N ASP A 45 30.71 4.73 21.71
CA ASP A 45 31.63 3.89 20.92
C ASP A 45 31.98 4.52 19.54
N LEU A 46 31.27 5.57 19.11
CA LEU A 46 31.52 6.24 17.84
C LEU A 46 32.74 7.19 17.90
N PRO A 47 33.60 7.21 16.85
CA PRO A 47 34.67 8.20 16.76
C PRO A 47 34.12 9.63 16.79
N LYS A 48 34.69 10.52 17.62
CA LYS A 48 34.25 11.92 17.77
C LYS A 48 34.06 12.69 16.45
N PRO A 49 35.01 12.65 15.48
CA PRO A 49 34.85 13.36 14.21
C PRO A 49 33.62 12.88 13.41
N GLN A 50 33.29 11.60 13.56
CA GLN A 50 32.16 11.01 12.89
C GLN A 50 30.84 11.42 13.57
N LEU A 51 30.81 11.38 14.90
CA LEU A 51 29.67 11.80 15.67
C LEU A 51 29.33 13.27 15.39
N ASP A 52 30.34 14.14 15.30
CA ASP A 52 30.14 15.55 14.98
C ASP A 52 29.56 15.73 13.57
N LYS A 53 30.01 14.97 12.56
CA LYS A 53 29.40 15.01 11.22
C LYS A 53 27.91 14.61 11.26
N VAL A 54 27.58 13.53 11.97
CA VAL A 54 26.20 13.00 12.01
C VAL A 54 25.25 13.94 12.77
N LYS A 55 25.73 14.65 13.80
CA LYS A 55 24.93 15.67 14.52
C LYS A 55 24.39 16.78 13.62
N HIS A 56 25.08 17.08 12.52
CA HIS A 56 24.66 18.10 11.57
C HIS A 56 23.70 17.58 10.49
N ILE A 57 23.37 16.29 10.47
CA ILE A 57 22.45 15.70 9.47
C ILE A 57 21.04 15.59 10.04
N ARG A 58 20.02 15.88 9.22
CA ARG A 58 18.61 15.57 9.49
C ARG A 58 17.99 14.87 8.29
N ASN A 59 17.43 13.69 8.52
CA ASN A 59 16.64 12.96 7.52
C ASN A 59 15.16 13.17 7.83
N ILE A 60 14.51 14.08 7.10
CA ILE A 60 13.16 14.54 7.39
C ILE A 60 12.19 14.29 6.22
N GLY A 61 10.99 13.84 6.56
CA GLY A 61 9.88 13.78 5.60
C GLY A 61 8.84 14.83 5.89
N VAL A 62 8.21 15.35 4.84
CA VAL A 62 7.00 16.17 4.99
C VAL A 62 5.81 15.28 4.65
N SER A 63 4.86 15.16 5.57
CA SER A 63 3.64 14.37 5.38
C SER A 63 2.43 15.17 5.80
N ALA A 64 1.35 15.06 5.04
CA ALA A 64 0.16 15.87 5.24
C ALA A 64 -1.08 15.22 4.61
N HIS A 65 -2.26 15.70 4.99
CA HIS A 65 -3.49 15.46 4.23
C HIS A 65 -3.46 16.18 2.87
N ILE A 66 -4.25 15.72 1.91
CA ILE A 66 -4.42 16.39 0.59
C ILE A 66 -4.79 17.87 0.82
N ASP A 67 -4.25 18.75 -0.02
CA ASP A 67 -4.47 20.20 0.03
C ASP A 67 -4.12 20.86 1.38
N SER A 68 -3.28 20.26 2.20
CA SER A 68 -2.74 20.91 3.42
C SER A 68 -1.56 21.84 3.14
N GLY A 69 -1.12 21.95 1.87
CA GLY A 69 -0.01 22.81 1.45
C GLY A 69 1.37 22.20 1.67
N LYS A 70 1.48 20.86 1.61
CA LYS A 70 2.74 20.12 1.76
C LYS A 70 3.80 20.52 0.72
N THR A 71 3.44 20.45 -0.57
CA THR A 71 4.34 20.81 -1.67
C THR A 71 4.73 22.29 -1.61
N THR A 72 3.77 23.16 -1.28
CA THR A 72 4.03 24.59 -1.05
C THR A 72 5.02 24.80 0.09
N PHE A 73 4.87 24.09 1.22
CA PHE A 73 5.83 24.15 2.32
C PHE A 73 7.21 23.70 1.87
N THR A 74 7.32 22.53 1.24
CA THR A 74 8.57 21.98 0.70
C THR A 74 9.26 22.96 -0.27
N GLU A 75 8.50 23.64 -1.13
CA GLU A 75 9.06 24.64 -2.04
C GLU A 75 9.61 25.87 -1.31
N ARG A 76 8.93 26.35 -0.25
CA ARG A 76 9.49 27.40 0.61
C ARG A 76 10.76 26.94 1.33
N VAL A 77 10.83 25.68 1.77
CA VAL A 77 12.06 25.11 2.35
C VAL A 77 13.21 25.19 1.35
N LEU A 78 12.98 24.81 0.08
CA LEU A 78 13.99 24.91 -0.96
C LEU A 78 14.42 26.37 -1.23
N PHE A 79 13.49 27.32 -1.16
CA PHE A 79 13.80 28.73 -1.35
C PHE A 79 14.67 29.27 -0.21
N TYR A 80 14.27 29.06 1.05
CA TYR A 80 15.00 29.56 2.21
C TYR A 80 16.35 28.88 2.44
N THR A 81 16.53 27.65 1.93
CA THR A 81 17.82 26.96 1.92
C THR A 81 18.70 27.35 0.72
N GLY A 82 18.26 28.31 -0.11
CA GLY A 82 19.00 28.82 -1.26
C GLY A 82 19.06 27.88 -2.46
N ARG A 83 18.24 26.83 -2.49
CA ARG A 83 18.23 25.81 -3.55
C ARG A 83 17.45 26.23 -4.78
N ILE A 84 16.37 27.00 -4.60
CA ILE A 84 15.64 27.63 -5.71
C ILE A 84 15.73 29.15 -5.63
N LYS A 85 15.83 29.81 -6.77
CA LYS A 85 15.95 31.27 -6.87
C LYS A 85 14.62 32.01 -6.88
N ALA A 86 13.55 31.32 -7.23
CA ALA A 86 12.19 31.86 -7.30
C ALA A 86 11.21 30.78 -6.85
N ILE A 87 10.14 31.18 -6.18
CA ILE A 87 9.07 30.26 -5.81
C ILE A 87 8.00 30.23 -6.89
N HIS A 88 7.57 29.04 -7.28
CA HIS A 88 6.43 28.83 -8.15
C HIS A 88 5.25 28.26 -7.34
N GLU A 89 4.04 28.36 -7.86
CA GLU A 89 2.87 27.75 -7.23
C GLU A 89 2.44 26.48 -7.97
N VAL A 90 1.95 25.48 -7.23
CA VAL A 90 1.45 24.20 -7.77
C VAL A 90 0.36 24.41 -8.85
N ARG A 91 -0.47 25.45 -8.71
CA ARG A 91 -1.50 25.86 -9.69
C ARG A 91 -1.37 27.32 -10.11
N GLY A 92 -0.15 27.81 -10.24
CA GLY A 92 0.12 29.19 -10.67
C GLY A 92 -0.30 29.43 -12.13
N LYS A 93 -0.64 30.69 -12.45
CA LYS A 93 -0.95 31.13 -13.84
C LYS A 93 0.27 31.06 -14.77
N ASP A 94 1.46 30.87 -14.21
CA ASP A 94 2.75 30.94 -14.89
C ASP A 94 3.10 29.65 -15.63
N GLY A 95 2.28 28.59 -15.51
CA GLY A 95 2.43 27.33 -16.25
C GLY A 95 3.66 26.47 -15.87
N HIS A 96 4.57 26.97 -15.04
CA HIS A 96 5.80 26.28 -14.63
C HIS A 96 5.57 25.19 -13.56
N GLY A 97 4.57 25.36 -12.67
CA GLY A 97 4.29 24.41 -11.57
C GLY A 97 5.38 24.36 -10.49
N ALA A 98 5.12 23.67 -9.38
CA ALA A 98 6.09 23.51 -8.29
C ALA A 98 7.29 22.67 -8.74
N THR A 99 8.50 23.03 -8.29
CA THR A 99 9.75 22.37 -8.72
C THR A 99 9.80 20.88 -8.35
N MET A 100 9.10 20.48 -7.28
CA MET A 100 9.08 19.12 -6.76
C MET A 100 8.14 18.18 -7.53
N ASP A 101 7.16 18.72 -8.26
CA ASP A 101 6.25 17.96 -9.12
C ASP A 101 6.88 17.88 -10.52
N SER A 102 7.78 16.91 -10.69
CA SER A 102 8.58 16.75 -11.92
C SER A 102 7.81 16.06 -13.04
N MET A 103 6.78 15.28 -12.72
CA MET A 103 5.95 14.61 -13.70
C MET A 103 4.87 15.54 -14.26
N ASP A 104 4.64 15.49 -15.57
CA ASP A 104 3.56 16.26 -16.22
C ASP A 104 2.18 15.96 -15.59
N LEU A 105 1.97 14.71 -15.16
CA LEU A 105 0.73 14.27 -14.49
C LEU A 105 0.54 14.90 -13.11
N GLU A 106 1.64 15.12 -12.36
CA GLU A 106 1.59 15.78 -11.06
C GLU A 106 1.17 17.24 -11.22
N ARG A 107 1.72 17.94 -12.21
CA ARG A 107 1.36 19.33 -12.54
C ARG A 107 -0.08 19.46 -13.03
N GLU A 108 -0.53 18.56 -13.91
CA GLU A 108 -1.90 18.57 -14.43
C GLU A 108 -2.95 18.32 -13.33
N LYS A 109 -2.69 17.39 -12.41
CA LYS A 109 -3.61 17.05 -11.32
C LYS A 109 -3.44 17.94 -10.09
N GLY A 110 -2.27 18.58 -9.94
CA GLY A 110 -1.87 19.36 -8.77
C GLY A 110 -1.72 18.50 -7.52
N ILE A 111 -1.21 17.28 -7.66
CA ILE A 111 -0.95 16.34 -6.56
C ILE A 111 0.44 15.71 -6.71
N THR A 112 1.10 15.44 -5.59
CA THR A 112 2.35 14.67 -5.55
C THR A 112 2.01 13.18 -5.68
N ILE A 113 2.59 12.51 -6.67
CA ILE A 113 2.39 11.08 -6.99
C ILE A 113 3.57 10.27 -6.49
N GLN A 114 4.80 10.67 -6.82
CA GLN A 114 6.02 10.02 -6.35
C GLN A 114 6.68 10.82 -5.24
N SER A 115 7.36 10.14 -4.33
CA SER A 115 8.15 10.83 -3.31
C SER A 115 9.37 11.53 -3.94
N ALA A 116 9.53 12.83 -3.70
CA ALA A 116 10.68 13.59 -4.18
C ALA A 116 11.73 13.71 -3.07
N ALA A 117 12.97 13.29 -3.33
CA ALA A 117 14.08 13.37 -2.38
C ALA A 117 15.03 14.50 -2.80
N THR A 118 15.36 15.40 -1.90
CA THR A 118 16.26 16.54 -2.18
C THR A 118 17.16 16.81 -0.98
N TYR A 119 18.41 17.17 -1.27
CA TYR A 119 19.38 17.62 -0.29
C TYR A 119 19.37 19.15 -0.17
N CYS A 120 19.32 19.67 1.05
CA CYS A 120 19.37 21.11 1.31
C CYS A 120 20.26 21.46 2.51
N ASP A 121 20.83 22.66 2.51
CA ASP A 121 21.66 23.15 3.62
C ASP A 121 20.89 24.25 4.34
N TRP A 122 20.80 24.15 5.68
CA TRP A 122 20.11 25.12 6.52
C TRP A 122 21.08 25.77 7.50
N ASN A 123 21.16 27.10 7.46
CA ASN A 123 21.86 27.86 8.48
C ASN A 123 20.85 28.22 9.58
N HIS A 124 21.01 27.60 10.74
CA HIS A 124 20.10 27.78 11.86
C HIS A 124 19.98 29.27 12.26
N THR A 125 18.76 29.80 12.37
CA THR A 125 18.56 31.26 12.44
C THR A 125 19.25 31.93 13.64
N VAL A 126 19.25 31.26 14.80
CA VAL A 126 19.85 31.73 16.05
C VAL A 126 21.32 31.31 16.19
N SER A 127 21.61 30.00 16.20
CA SER A 127 22.96 29.48 16.43
C SER A 127 23.95 29.73 15.29
N LYS A 128 23.47 30.10 14.09
CA LYS A 128 24.25 30.31 12.86
C LYS A 128 25.10 29.11 12.42
N LYS A 129 24.80 27.92 12.93
CA LYS A 129 25.44 26.66 12.52
C LYS A 129 24.75 26.09 11.29
N ASP A 130 25.54 25.45 10.44
CA ASP A 130 25.04 24.79 9.24
C ASP A 130 24.60 23.35 9.55
N TYR A 131 23.49 22.96 8.93
CA TYR A 131 22.90 21.64 9.01
C TYR A 131 22.53 21.15 7.61
N HIS A 132 22.63 19.84 7.41
CA HIS A 132 22.35 19.15 6.15
C HIS A 132 21.03 18.40 6.26
N PHE A 133 20.06 18.78 5.44
CA PHE A 133 18.73 18.20 5.42
C PHE A 133 18.57 17.30 4.20
N ASN A 134 18.27 16.03 4.44
CA ASN A 134 17.71 15.14 3.44
C ASN A 134 16.18 15.21 3.55
N LEU A 135 15.56 15.95 2.64
CA LEU A 135 14.12 16.19 2.61
C LEU A 135 13.46 15.19 1.68
N ILE A 136 12.45 14.47 2.17
CA ILE A 136 11.59 13.61 1.36
C ILE A 136 10.16 14.16 1.38
N ASP A 137 9.69 14.64 0.24
CA ASP A 137 8.31 15.09 0.09
C ASP A 137 7.41 13.88 -0.20
N THR A 138 6.42 13.62 0.65
CA THR A 138 5.59 12.40 0.54
C THR A 138 4.22 12.67 -0.09
N PRO A 139 3.65 11.76 -0.89
CA PRO A 139 2.27 11.91 -1.37
C PRO A 139 1.27 12.03 -0.22
N GLY A 140 0.28 12.91 -0.37
CA GLY A 140 -0.81 13.05 0.62
C GLY A 140 -2.04 12.19 0.31
N HIS A 141 -2.08 11.58 -0.88
CA HIS A 141 -3.25 10.87 -1.38
C HIS A 141 -3.23 9.39 -0.98
N ILE A 142 -4.39 8.84 -0.62
CA ILE A 142 -4.53 7.47 -0.09
C ILE A 142 -4.12 6.38 -1.09
N ASP A 143 -4.26 6.65 -2.38
CA ASP A 143 -3.85 5.71 -3.43
C ASP A 143 -2.33 5.54 -3.55
N PHE A 144 -1.54 6.46 -3.00
CA PHE A 144 -0.08 6.43 -3.02
C PHE A 144 0.52 6.17 -1.63
N THR A 145 -0.23 5.49 -0.74
CA THR A 145 0.23 5.21 0.63
C THR A 145 1.55 4.46 0.68
N ILE A 146 1.87 3.64 -0.33
CA ILE A 146 3.15 2.92 -0.38
C ILE A 146 4.35 3.88 -0.46
N GLU A 147 4.23 5.02 -1.16
CA GLU A 147 5.27 6.05 -1.18
C GLU A 147 5.51 6.63 0.22
N VAL A 148 4.43 6.81 0.99
CA VAL A 148 4.50 7.30 2.37
C VAL A 148 5.14 6.25 3.28
N GLU A 149 4.76 4.98 3.18
CA GLU A 149 5.40 3.89 3.93
C GLU A 149 6.91 3.87 3.61
N ARG A 150 7.28 3.98 2.32
CA ARG A 150 8.66 4.00 1.80
C ARG A 150 9.49 5.10 2.39
N ALA A 151 8.97 6.32 2.33
CA ALA A 151 9.62 7.47 2.92
C ALA A 151 9.78 7.28 4.44
N LEU A 152 8.70 7.00 5.17
CA LEU A 152 8.74 6.93 6.64
C LEU A 152 9.69 5.85 7.17
N ARG A 153 9.91 4.75 6.44
CA ARG A 153 10.90 3.72 6.84
C ARG A 153 12.35 4.23 6.83
N VAL A 154 12.62 5.21 5.97
CA VAL A 154 13.95 5.75 5.65
C VAL A 154 14.21 7.07 6.37
N LEU A 155 13.22 7.65 7.01
CA LEU A 155 13.34 8.93 7.70
C LEU A 155 13.64 8.73 9.18
N ASP A 156 14.30 9.74 9.77
CA ASP A 156 14.59 9.79 11.21
C ASP A 156 13.60 10.68 11.95
N GLY A 157 13.00 11.65 11.25
CA GLY A 157 11.93 12.48 11.76
C GLY A 157 10.98 12.92 10.65
N ALA A 158 9.85 13.50 11.03
CA ALA A 158 8.88 14.02 10.07
C ALA A 158 8.28 15.35 10.52
N VAL A 159 7.87 16.15 9.54
CA VAL A 159 7.01 17.33 9.71
C VAL A 159 5.60 16.94 9.32
N LEU A 160 4.69 16.91 10.30
CA LEU A 160 3.27 16.67 10.08
C LEU A 160 2.58 17.99 9.78
N VAL A 161 2.19 18.22 8.53
CA VAL A 161 1.50 19.46 8.12
C VAL A 161 -0.01 19.28 8.24
N VAL A 162 -0.66 20.18 8.97
CA VAL A 162 -2.11 20.18 9.21
C VAL A 162 -2.69 21.54 8.84
N CYS A 163 -3.86 21.56 8.21
CA CYS A 163 -4.52 22.81 7.81
C CYS A 163 -5.22 23.47 9.02
N ALA A 164 -4.97 24.78 9.23
CA ALA A 164 -5.57 25.57 10.31
C ALA A 164 -7.09 25.62 10.29
N ALA A 165 -7.72 25.57 9.11
CA ALA A 165 -9.17 25.60 8.96
C ALA A 165 -9.81 24.20 9.00
N SER A 166 -9.16 23.21 8.39
CA SER A 166 -9.72 21.86 8.22
C SER A 166 -9.42 20.94 9.41
N GLY A 167 -8.38 21.21 10.21
CA GLY A 167 -7.97 20.35 11.32
C GLY A 167 -7.55 18.96 10.90
N VAL A 168 -7.73 17.98 11.80
CA VAL A 168 -7.33 16.58 11.57
C VAL A 168 -8.37 15.87 10.72
N GLN A 169 -7.91 15.35 9.58
CA GLN A 169 -8.72 14.64 8.58
C GLN A 169 -8.44 13.14 8.61
N SER A 170 -9.25 12.34 7.90
CA SER A 170 -9.11 10.87 7.86
C SER A 170 -7.72 10.41 7.43
N GLN A 171 -7.13 11.05 6.44
CA GLN A 171 -5.79 10.67 5.94
C GLN A 171 -4.69 11.12 6.90
N THR A 172 -4.89 12.19 7.69
CA THR A 172 -3.97 12.56 8.78
C THR A 172 -3.87 11.44 9.81
N ILE A 173 -4.99 10.76 10.11
CA ILE A 173 -5.02 9.59 11.01
C ILE A 173 -4.24 8.42 10.39
N THR A 174 -4.40 8.17 9.09
CA THR A 174 -3.64 7.12 8.39
C THR A 174 -2.14 7.40 8.44
N VAL A 175 -1.72 8.63 8.14
CA VAL A 175 -0.31 9.06 8.22
C VAL A 175 0.22 8.94 9.66
N ASP A 176 -0.58 9.31 10.67
CA ASP A 176 -0.22 9.12 12.08
C ASP A 176 0.01 7.64 12.43
N ARG A 177 -0.87 6.75 11.99
CA ARG A 177 -0.72 5.29 12.18
C ARG A 177 0.56 4.78 11.53
N GLN A 178 0.92 5.29 10.35
CA GLN A 178 2.16 4.94 9.66
C GLN A 178 3.40 5.44 10.39
N MET A 179 3.40 6.70 10.86
CA MET A 179 4.48 7.25 11.67
C MET A 179 4.68 6.45 12.97
N LYS A 180 3.58 6.09 13.66
CA LYS A 180 3.60 5.24 14.85
C LYS A 180 4.10 3.83 14.56
N ARG A 181 3.81 3.26 13.38
CA ARG A 181 4.32 1.94 12.97
C ARG A 181 5.84 1.93 12.81
N TYR A 182 6.40 2.99 12.23
CA TYR A 182 7.85 3.12 12.01
C TYR A 182 8.59 3.85 13.11
N ASN A 183 7.91 4.21 14.20
CA ASN A 183 8.51 4.92 15.32
C ASN A 183 9.17 6.25 14.92
N VAL A 184 8.55 6.98 13.99
CA VAL A 184 9.10 8.26 13.50
C VAL A 184 8.63 9.40 14.42
N PRO A 185 9.54 10.10 15.12
CA PRO A 185 9.21 11.30 15.86
C PRO A 185 8.82 12.44 14.93
N ARG A 186 7.98 13.35 15.40
CA ARG A 186 7.40 14.38 14.53
C ARG A 186 7.25 15.74 15.18
N VAL A 187 7.43 16.77 14.36
CA VAL A 187 7.04 18.15 14.64
C VAL A 187 5.76 18.45 13.88
N THR A 188 4.80 19.13 14.50
CA THR A 188 3.53 19.46 13.84
C THR A 188 3.53 20.91 13.39
N PHE A 189 3.18 21.14 12.13
CA PHE A 189 3.06 22.47 11.55
C PHE A 189 1.62 22.74 11.12
N ILE A 190 0.98 23.70 11.80
CA ILE A 190 -0.33 24.21 11.43
C ILE A 190 -0.14 25.26 10.32
N ASN A 191 -0.47 24.85 9.10
CA ASN A 191 -0.34 25.65 7.89
C ASN A 191 -1.67 26.32 7.52
N LYS A 192 -1.62 27.27 6.58
CA LYS A 192 -2.76 28.03 6.06
C LYS A 192 -3.44 28.92 7.10
N MET A 193 -2.66 29.54 7.97
CA MET A 193 -3.14 30.55 8.93
C MET A 193 -3.76 31.80 8.26
N ASP A 194 -3.50 31.99 6.96
CA ASP A 194 -4.08 33.03 6.09
C ASP A 194 -5.53 32.72 5.65
N ARG A 195 -6.03 31.51 5.89
CA ARG A 195 -7.36 31.10 5.40
C ARG A 195 -8.47 31.53 6.37
N LEU A 196 -9.61 31.96 5.81
CA LEU A 196 -10.84 32.18 6.57
C LEU A 196 -11.19 30.98 7.44
N GLY A 197 -11.47 31.24 8.72
CA GLY A 197 -11.75 30.21 9.74
C GLY A 197 -10.52 29.52 10.31
N ALA A 198 -9.32 30.06 10.11
CA ALA A 198 -8.09 29.54 10.73
C ALA A 198 -8.17 29.60 12.26
N ASN A 199 -8.08 28.44 12.91
CA ASN A 199 -8.07 28.35 14.36
C ASN A 199 -7.05 27.30 14.84
N PRO A 200 -5.84 27.71 15.25
CA PRO A 200 -4.79 26.77 15.62
C PRO A 200 -5.13 25.97 16.88
N TYR A 201 -5.86 26.56 17.84
CA TYR A 201 -6.21 25.90 19.10
C TYR A 201 -7.22 24.77 18.91
N LYS A 202 -8.18 24.94 17.99
CA LYS A 202 -9.08 23.86 17.58
C LYS A 202 -8.29 22.68 16.98
N VAL A 203 -7.26 22.97 16.18
CA VAL A 203 -6.42 21.93 15.58
C VAL A 203 -5.61 21.19 16.64
N ILE A 204 -5.08 21.88 17.65
CA ILE A 204 -4.38 21.26 18.78
C ILE A 204 -5.30 20.29 19.54
N ASN A 205 -6.52 20.70 19.86
CA ASN A 205 -7.50 19.83 20.51
C ASN A 205 -7.84 18.61 19.62
N ASP A 206 -7.97 18.82 18.31
CA ASP A 206 -8.20 17.74 17.35
C ASP A 206 -7.02 16.74 17.33
N LEU A 207 -5.77 17.19 17.43
CA LEU A 207 -4.59 16.33 17.50
C LEU A 207 -4.61 15.48 18.77
N GLU A 208 -4.94 16.08 19.91
CA GLU A 208 -5.00 15.38 21.19
C GLU A 208 -6.12 14.34 21.21
N HIS A 209 -7.35 14.71 20.84
CA HIS A 209 -8.50 13.80 20.91
C HIS A 209 -8.54 12.75 19.79
N LYS A 210 -8.27 13.13 18.52
CA LYS A 210 -8.42 12.22 17.38
C LYS A 210 -7.17 11.37 17.14
N LEU A 211 -5.96 11.93 17.36
CA LEU A 211 -4.71 11.17 17.18
C LEU A 211 -4.22 10.54 18.49
N LYS A 212 -4.81 10.86 19.64
CA LYS A 212 -4.33 10.43 20.97
C LYS A 212 -2.84 10.77 21.12
N LEU A 213 -2.46 11.99 20.70
CA LEU A 213 -1.10 12.50 20.65
C LEU A 213 -0.98 13.70 21.60
N PRO A 214 -0.25 13.57 22.73
CA PRO A 214 0.07 14.72 23.56
C PRO A 214 0.85 15.76 22.73
N CYS A 215 0.35 16.98 22.70
CA CYS A 215 0.94 18.06 21.93
C CYS A 215 0.61 19.41 22.58
N ALA A 216 1.49 20.39 22.39
CA ALA A 216 1.24 21.75 22.82
C ALA A 216 1.86 22.74 21.83
N ALA A 217 1.27 23.93 21.77
CA ALA A 217 1.81 25.04 21.01
C ALA A 217 3.11 25.53 21.64
N ILE A 218 4.15 25.69 20.83
CA ILE A 218 5.37 26.44 21.23
C ILE A 218 5.32 27.89 20.76
N GLN A 219 4.28 28.24 19.99
CA GLN A 219 4.08 29.56 19.40
C GLN A 219 2.63 30.02 19.52
N VAL A 220 2.43 31.32 19.76
CA VAL A 220 1.12 31.99 19.65
C VAL A 220 1.09 32.81 18.36
N ALA A 221 0.06 32.63 17.54
CA ALA A 221 -0.09 33.39 16.30
C ALA A 221 -0.39 34.87 16.57
N ILE A 222 0.27 35.78 15.86
CA ILE A 222 -0.01 37.23 15.87
C ILE A 222 -0.99 37.52 14.73
N GLY A 223 -2.26 37.69 15.09
CA GLY A 223 -3.37 37.80 14.15
C GLY A 223 -3.79 36.46 13.55
N ALA A 224 -4.80 36.51 12.68
CA ALA A 224 -5.32 35.36 11.95
C ALA A 224 -5.81 35.81 10.56
N GLU A 225 -5.97 34.86 9.64
CA GLU A 225 -6.46 35.11 8.29
C GLU A 225 -5.57 36.14 7.58
N ASP A 226 -6.14 37.12 6.87
CA ASP A 226 -5.40 38.17 6.18
C ASP A 226 -4.55 39.04 7.14
N ASN A 227 -4.91 39.08 8.42
CA ASN A 227 -4.20 39.84 9.45
C ASN A 227 -3.06 39.05 10.11
N PHE A 228 -2.77 37.83 9.66
CA PHE A 228 -1.68 37.03 10.20
C PHE A 228 -0.32 37.67 9.84
N LYS A 229 0.41 38.16 10.85
CA LYS A 229 1.68 38.90 10.68
C LYS A 229 2.91 38.12 11.11
N GLY A 230 2.76 37.23 12.08
CA GLY A 230 3.89 36.54 12.69
C GLY A 230 3.47 35.62 13.82
N ALA A 231 4.41 35.26 14.68
CA ALA A 231 4.16 34.42 15.85
C ALA A 231 5.04 34.83 17.03
N VAL A 232 4.51 34.72 18.24
CA VAL A 232 5.27 34.88 19.49
C VAL A 232 5.80 33.52 19.91
N ASP A 233 7.12 33.41 20.09
CA ASP A 233 7.76 32.24 20.69
C ASP A 233 7.53 32.26 22.21
N ILE A 234 6.80 31.25 22.71
CA ILE A 234 6.38 31.16 24.10
C ILE A 234 7.57 30.79 25.01
N ILE A 235 8.58 30.11 24.46
CA ILE A 235 9.75 29.64 25.22
C ILE A 235 10.69 30.82 25.50
N THR A 236 11.01 31.59 24.46
CA THR A 236 11.92 32.75 24.59
C THR A 236 11.22 34.06 24.93
N LYS A 237 9.88 34.09 24.89
CA LYS A 237 9.03 35.27 25.08
C LYS A 237 9.33 36.40 24.10
N LYS A 238 9.61 36.07 22.83
CA LYS A 238 9.93 37.04 21.77
C LYS A 238 8.93 37.00 20.64
N ALA A 239 8.55 38.17 20.12
CA ALA A 239 7.69 38.29 18.96
C ALA A 239 8.53 38.16 17.68
N VAL A 240 8.08 37.32 16.75
CA VAL A 240 8.75 37.08 15.47
C VAL A 240 7.84 37.56 14.34
N TYR A 241 8.32 38.55 13.60
CA TYR A 241 7.69 39.09 12.41
C TYR A 241 8.50 38.70 11.17
N TYR A 242 7.80 38.50 10.06
CA TYR A 242 8.39 38.13 8.78
C TYR A 242 8.17 39.28 7.79
N ASP A 243 9.23 40.06 7.59
CA ASP A 243 9.24 41.23 6.71
C ASP A 243 9.84 40.86 5.33
N GLY A 244 9.46 41.62 4.29
CA GLY A 244 9.86 41.40 2.90
C GLY A 244 8.83 40.63 2.07
N GLU A 245 8.93 40.72 0.74
CA GLU A 245 7.95 40.11 -0.19
C GLU A 245 7.83 38.59 -0.01
N ASN A 246 8.96 37.92 0.28
CA ASN A 246 9.02 36.48 0.51
C ASN A 246 9.38 36.09 1.96
N GLY A 247 9.21 37.00 2.92
CA GLY A 247 9.55 36.74 4.33
C GLY A 247 11.05 36.51 4.57
N GLU A 248 11.91 37.18 3.79
CA GLU A 248 13.36 37.02 3.83
C GLU A 248 13.99 37.63 5.08
N ASN A 249 13.37 38.67 5.63
CA ASN A 249 13.87 39.40 6.79
C ASN A 249 13.07 39.02 8.03
N ILE A 250 13.68 38.21 8.90
CA ILE A 250 13.09 37.85 10.20
C ILE A 250 13.41 38.95 11.21
N ARG A 251 12.38 39.66 11.66
CA ARG A 251 12.50 40.66 12.73
C ARG A 251 12.05 40.03 14.05
N ILE A 252 12.97 39.99 15.01
CA ILE A 252 12.71 39.48 16.36
C ILE A 252 12.66 40.67 17.30
N GLU A 253 11.53 40.85 17.97
CA GLU A 253 11.30 41.90 18.96
C GLU A 253 11.18 41.27 20.35
N ASP A 254 11.73 41.96 21.35
CA ASP A 254 11.63 41.53 22.76
C ASP A 254 10.28 41.90 23.38
N GLU A 255 9.51 42.80 22.76
CA GLU A 255 8.19 43.21 23.21
C GLU A 255 7.09 42.32 22.61
N ILE A 256 6.23 41.77 23.48
CA ILE A 256 5.04 41.00 23.09
C ILE A 256 3.87 41.99 22.89
N PRO A 257 3.04 41.82 21.85
CA PRO A 257 1.80 42.59 21.71
C PRO A 257 0.94 42.51 22.98
N ALA A 258 0.47 43.67 23.47
CA ALA A 258 -0.21 43.77 24.77
C ALA A 258 -1.49 42.92 24.86
N ASP A 259 -2.15 42.66 23.74
CA ASP A 259 -3.32 41.81 23.59
C ASP A 259 -3.02 40.31 23.71
N LEU A 260 -1.76 39.90 23.57
CA LEU A 260 -1.34 38.50 23.58
C LEU A 260 -0.59 38.08 24.86
N VAL A 261 -0.23 39.01 25.74
CA VAL A 261 0.58 38.71 26.95
C VAL A 261 -0.08 37.66 27.82
N ASP A 262 -1.36 37.84 28.18
CA ASP A 262 -2.10 36.91 29.03
C ASP A 262 -2.22 35.53 28.38
N LEU A 263 -2.46 35.51 27.06
CA LEU A 263 -2.57 34.27 26.28
C LEU A 263 -1.22 33.53 26.21
N VAL A 264 -0.10 34.25 26.09
CA VAL A 264 1.24 33.65 26.06
C VAL A 264 1.55 33.00 27.40
N GLU A 265 1.25 33.65 28.53
CA GLU A 265 1.48 33.06 29.86
C GLU A 265 0.57 31.85 30.11
N GLU A 266 -0.71 31.91 29.72
CA GLU A 266 -1.65 30.78 29.81
C GLU A 266 -1.10 29.57 29.01
N ARG A 267 -0.67 29.81 27.77
CA ARG A 267 -0.15 28.74 26.90
C ARG A 267 1.20 28.22 27.35
N ARG A 268 2.04 29.07 27.97
CA ARG A 268 3.29 28.65 28.59
C ARG A 268 3.03 27.72 29.77
N ALA A 269 2.08 28.05 30.64
CA ALA A 269 1.69 27.20 31.76
C ALA A 269 1.19 25.84 31.26
N LEU A 270 0.31 25.83 30.25
CA LEU A 270 -0.19 24.60 29.64
C LEU A 270 0.93 23.77 28.99
N LEU A 271 1.90 24.40 28.32
CA LEU A 271 3.06 23.71 27.76
C LEU A 271 3.87 23.01 28.84
N ILE A 272 4.13 23.70 29.96
CA ILE A 272 4.89 23.14 31.09
C ILE A 272 4.13 21.97 31.74
N GLU A 273 2.82 22.12 31.97
CA GLU A 273 1.96 21.06 32.50
C GLU A 273 1.99 19.81 31.59
N LYS A 274 1.80 20.00 30.28
CA LYS A 274 1.83 18.89 29.31
C LYS A 274 3.21 18.24 29.20
N LEU A 275 4.29 18.99 29.39
CA LEU A 275 5.64 18.43 29.43
C LEU A 275 5.90 17.64 30.72
N ALA A 276 5.36 18.08 31.86
CA ALA A 276 5.45 17.37 33.12
C ALA A 276 4.75 15.99 33.07
N ASP A 277 3.69 15.85 32.28
CA ASP A 277 3.01 14.55 32.06
C ASP A 277 3.88 13.51 31.31
N VAL A 278 4.89 13.95 30.55
CA VAL A 278 5.61 13.10 29.59
C VAL A 278 7.13 13.01 29.81
N ASP A 279 7.72 13.95 30.54
CA ASP A 279 9.16 14.05 30.84
C ASP A 279 9.41 14.13 32.35
N ASP A 280 10.18 13.18 32.88
CA ASP A 280 10.39 13.04 34.33
C ASP A 280 11.18 14.20 34.95
N GLU A 281 12.11 14.82 34.21
CA GLU A 281 12.86 15.98 34.71
C GLU A 281 11.93 17.19 34.87
N MET A 282 11.06 17.44 33.88
CA MET A 282 10.04 18.48 33.97
C MET A 282 8.99 18.20 35.05
N ALA A 283 8.62 16.93 35.25
CA ALA A 283 7.69 16.54 36.31
C ALA A 283 8.23 16.95 37.69
N ASN A 284 9.52 16.72 37.96
CA ASN A 284 10.14 17.11 39.22
C ASN A 284 10.16 18.63 39.40
N ILE A 285 10.56 19.38 38.37
CA ILE A 285 10.60 20.86 38.41
C ILE A 285 9.20 21.42 38.69
N TYR A 286 8.17 20.84 38.05
CA TYR A 286 6.78 21.25 38.22
C TYR A 286 6.26 20.94 39.64
N LEU A 287 6.57 19.76 40.18
CA LEU A 287 6.18 19.36 41.55
C LEU A 287 6.87 20.21 42.63
N GLU A 288 8.08 20.69 42.36
CA GLU A 288 8.83 21.59 43.24
C GLU A 288 8.37 23.07 43.12
N GLU A 289 7.36 23.36 42.29
CA GLU A 289 6.86 24.71 41.98
C GLU A 289 7.98 25.67 41.50
N ALA A 290 9.03 25.12 40.88
CA ALA A 290 10.16 25.90 40.37
C ALA A 290 9.93 26.33 38.90
N GLU A 291 10.36 27.55 38.54
CA GLU A 291 10.29 28.00 37.15
C GLU A 291 11.39 27.34 36.29
N PRO A 292 11.04 26.58 35.23
CA PRO A 292 12.02 25.95 34.36
C PRO A 292 12.76 26.97 33.49
N THR A 293 14.06 26.77 33.33
CA THR A 293 14.90 27.56 32.42
C THR A 293 14.60 27.24 30.94
N ILE A 294 14.95 28.15 30.03
CA ILE A 294 14.77 27.96 28.58
C ILE A 294 15.46 26.67 28.08
N GLU A 295 16.65 26.37 28.60
CA GLU A 295 17.41 25.18 28.23
C GLU A 295 16.72 23.90 28.70
N GLN A 296 16.14 23.91 29.91
CA GLN A 296 15.37 22.78 30.43
C GLN A 296 14.10 22.53 29.62
N ILE A 297 13.35 23.59 29.26
CA ILE A 297 12.15 23.47 28.41
C ILE A 297 12.53 22.88 27.05
N ASN A 298 13.55 23.42 26.38
CA ASN A 298 13.99 22.92 25.07
C ASN A 298 14.52 21.48 25.14
N GLY A 299 15.27 21.15 26.20
CA GLY A 299 15.75 19.81 26.46
C GLY A 299 14.61 18.80 26.65
N ALA A 300 13.59 19.18 27.44
CA ALA A 300 12.42 18.35 27.68
C ALA A 300 11.59 18.14 26.41
N ILE A 301 11.33 19.20 25.62
CA ILE A 301 10.63 19.07 24.34
C ILE A 301 11.39 18.11 23.43
N ARG A 302 12.72 18.25 23.32
CA ARG A 302 13.55 17.38 22.48
C ARG A 302 13.47 15.92 22.94
N ARG A 303 13.68 15.64 24.23
CA ARG A 303 13.60 14.27 24.77
C ARG A 303 12.22 13.65 24.55
N ALA A 304 11.15 14.37 24.88
CA ALA A 304 9.78 13.90 24.72
C ALA A 304 9.40 13.69 23.25
N THR A 305 9.92 14.52 22.34
CA THR A 305 9.72 14.40 20.89
C THR A 305 10.42 13.16 20.33
N ILE A 306 11.70 12.95 20.65
CA ILE A 306 12.46 11.76 20.22
C ILE A 306 11.84 10.49 20.83
N ALA A 307 11.32 10.57 22.05
CA ALA A 307 10.59 9.49 22.70
C ALA A 307 9.25 9.16 22.01
N ARG A 308 8.75 10.02 21.11
CA ARG A 308 7.41 9.96 20.48
C ARG A 308 6.25 10.10 21.49
N LYS A 309 6.53 10.68 22.67
CA LYS A 309 5.52 10.94 23.71
C LYS A 309 4.85 12.30 23.51
N PHE A 310 5.54 13.24 22.87
CA PHE A 310 5.08 14.61 22.65
C PHE A 310 5.32 15.04 21.21
N SER A 311 4.51 15.98 20.71
CA SER A 311 4.78 16.68 19.45
C SER A 311 4.67 18.20 19.63
N PRO A 312 5.74 18.96 19.38
CA PRO A 312 5.67 20.42 19.42
C PRO A 312 4.88 20.94 18.21
N VAL A 313 3.99 21.91 18.46
CA VAL A 313 3.11 22.49 17.44
C VAL A 313 3.54 23.93 17.12
N LEU A 314 3.84 24.17 15.84
CA LEU A 314 4.15 25.48 15.28
C LEU A 314 3.01 25.96 14.38
N VAL A 315 2.94 27.27 14.15
CA VAL A 315 1.89 27.91 13.35
C VAL A 315 2.50 28.75 12.23
N GLY A 316 1.86 28.78 11.07
CA GLY A 316 2.32 29.61 9.96
C GLY A 316 1.48 29.50 8.69
N SER A 317 1.97 30.14 7.63
CA SER A 317 1.42 30.08 6.29
C SER A 317 2.55 29.96 5.27
N ALA A 318 2.64 28.79 4.63
CA ALA A 318 3.57 28.57 3.53
C ALA A 318 3.21 29.36 2.26
N LEU A 319 1.94 29.78 2.11
CA LEU A 319 1.52 30.62 0.99
C LEU A 319 1.93 32.08 1.21
N ALA A 320 1.68 32.60 2.41
CA ALA A 320 2.03 33.96 2.79
C ALA A 320 3.49 34.13 3.26
N ASN A 321 4.35 33.12 3.07
CA ASN A 321 5.78 33.15 3.39
C ASN A 321 6.09 33.45 4.87
N LYS A 322 5.28 32.94 5.80
CA LYS A 322 5.38 33.21 7.24
C LYS A 322 5.48 31.93 8.04
N GLY A 323 6.44 31.84 8.96
CA GLY A 323 6.54 30.73 9.93
C GLY A 323 7.41 29.54 9.50
N VAL A 324 7.71 29.37 8.21
CA VAL A 324 8.45 28.20 7.69
C VAL A 324 9.86 28.11 8.27
N GLN A 325 10.58 29.22 8.39
CA GLN A 325 11.96 29.24 8.90
C GLN A 325 12.03 28.75 10.35
N LYS A 326 11.04 29.08 11.18
CA LYS A 326 10.97 28.60 12.56
C LYS A 326 10.65 27.11 12.64
N VAL A 327 9.94 26.56 11.65
CA VAL A 327 9.78 25.10 11.54
C VAL A 327 11.13 24.45 11.21
N LEU A 328 11.95 25.05 10.35
CA LEU A 328 13.29 24.52 10.03
C LEU A 328 14.23 24.56 11.24
N ASP A 329 14.17 25.61 12.05
CA ASP A 329 14.88 25.65 13.33
C ASP A 329 14.37 24.56 14.30
N ALA A 330 13.04 24.42 14.47
CA ALA A 330 12.45 23.39 15.31
C ALA A 330 12.80 21.96 14.86
N VAL A 331 13.00 21.74 13.55
CA VAL A 331 13.53 20.48 13.02
C VAL A 331 14.95 20.21 13.52
N VAL A 332 15.81 21.22 13.54
CA VAL A 332 17.16 21.06 14.11
C VAL A 332 17.10 20.78 15.61
N ASP A 333 16.29 21.57 16.32
CA ASP A 333 16.25 21.61 17.78
C ASP A 333 15.57 20.38 18.39
N TYR A 334 14.50 19.87 17.78
CA TYR A 334 13.66 18.84 18.40
C TYR A 334 13.66 17.48 17.68
N LEU A 335 13.97 17.42 16.38
CA LEU A 335 14.06 16.13 15.68
C LEU A 335 15.44 15.48 15.85
N PRO A 336 15.50 14.13 15.77
CA PRO A 336 16.74 13.41 16.00
C PRO A 336 17.71 13.56 14.81
N ASN A 337 18.99 13.37 15.12
CA ASN A 337 19.99 13.06 14.11
C ASN A 337 20.07 11.52 13.87
N PRO A 338 20.72 11.06 12.79
CA PRO A 338 20.77 9.63 12.47
C PRO A 338 21.37 8.72 13.57
N ALA A 339 22.25 9.26 14.42
CA ALA A 339 22.87 8.51 15.52
C ALA A 339 22.00 8.44 16.78
N GLU A 340 20.87 9.15 16.83
CA GLU A 340 19.90 9.11 17.94
C GLU A 340 18.74 8.16 17.67
N VAL A 341 18.67 7.56 16.47
CA VAL A 341 17.61 6.63 16.07
C VAL A 341 18.12 5.20 16.06
N LEU A 342 17.42 4.32 16.79
CA LEU A 342 17.77 2.91 16.85
C LEU A 342 17.27 2.17 15.60
N ASN A 343 18.21 1.74 14.76
CA ASN A 343 17.92 1.00 13.54
C ASN A 343 18.19 -0.50 13.73
N LYS A 344 17.18 -1.34 13.44
CA LYS A 344 17.28 -2.80 13.54
C LYS A 344 17.32 -3.45 12.15
N ALA A 345 18.08 -4.54 12.07
CA ALA A 345 18.16 -5.42 10.92
C ALA A 345 18.17 -6.89 11.36
N LEU A 346 18.06 -7.81 10.40
CA LEU A 346 18.20 -9.25 10.64
C LEU A 346 19.51 -9.77 10.08
N ASP A 347 20.22 -10.53 10.90
CA ASP A 347 21.27 -11.41 10.43
C ASP A 347 20.64 -12.70 9.89
N ILE A 348 20.77 -12.91 8.58
CA ILE A 348 20.24 -14.07 7.84
C ILE A 348 21.32 -15.10 7.50
N THR A 349 22.52 -14.99 8.10
CA THR A 349 23.66 -15.87 7.78
C THR A 349 23.34 -17.35 8.03
N GLN A 350 22.52 -17.66 9.04
CA GLN A 350 22.16 -19.03 9.42
C GLN A 350 20.82 -19.54 8.84
N GLY A 351 20.18 -18.77 7.95
CA GLY A 351 18.94 -19.18 7.25
C GLY A 351 17.69 -19.24 8.14
N ASN A 352 17.61 -20.24 9.03
CA ASN A 352 16.42 -20.52 9.85
C ASN A 352 16.43 -19.85 11.23
N ASN A 353 17.59 -19.35 11.70
CA ASN A 353 17.73 -18.61 12.96
C ASN A 353 18.03 -17.14 12.65
N GLU A 354 17.01 -16.40 12.22
CA GLU A 354 17.10 -14.94 12.04
C GLU A 354 17.32 -14.29 13.42
N LYS A 355 18.44 -13.59 13.60
CA LYS A 355 18.72 -12.83 14.83
C LYS A 355 18.58 -11.33 14.55
N GLU A 356 17.85 -10.62 15.40
CA GLU A 356 17.82 -9.16 15.36
C GLU A 356 19.21 -8.61 15.76
N ILE A 357 19.74 -7.74 14.92
CA ILE A 357 20.96 -6.98 15.18
C ILE A 357 20.64 -5.49 15.16
N ILE A 358 21.34 -4.74 15.99
CA ILE A 358 21.25 -3.28 16.03
C ILE A 358 22.37 -2.73 15.18
N LEU A 359 22.03 -1.82 14.26
CA LEU A 359 22.99 -1.15 13.40
C LEU A 359 23.57 0.04 14.15
N ASP A 360 24.88 0.20 14.09
CA ASP A 360 25.54 1.43 14.50
C ASP A 360 25.71 2.35 13.29
N CYS A 361 25.79 3.66 13.53
CA CYS A 361 26.12 4.60 12.46
C CYS A 361 27.63 4.64 12.22
N ASN A 362 28.43 3.60 12.50
CA ASN A 362 29.88 3.64 12.37
C ASN A 362 30.32 3.48 10.91
N THR A 363 31.20 4.36 10.43
CA THR A 363 31.67 4.40 9.04
C THR A 363 32.64 3.25 8.73
N ASN A 364 33.31 2.72 9.76
CA ASN A 364 34.29 1.62 9.62
C ASN A 364 33.65 0.23 9.70
N SER A 365 32.38 0.15 10.07
CA SER A 365 31.64 -1.11 10.13
C SER A 365 31.21 -1.58 8.75
N GLN A 366 30.69 -2.82 8.68
CA GLN A 366 30.14 -3.39 7.44
C GLN A 366 29.08 -2.47 6.82
N VAL A 367 29.13 -2.26 5.51
CA VAL A 367 28.12 -1.46 4.83
C VAL A 367 26.76 -2.14 4.91
N VAL A 368 25.75 -1.39 5.33
CA VAL A 368 24.34 -1.79 5.23
C VAL A 368 23.56 -0.63 4.63
N ALA A 369 23.02 -0.83 3.44
CA ALA A 369 22.24 0.17 2.71
C ALA A 369 20.91 -0.40 2.22
N LEU A 370 19.85 0.41 2.30
CA LEU A 370 18.49 0.04 1.88
C LEU A 370 18.11 0.84 0.64
N ALA A 371 17.74 0.16 -0.44
CA ALA A 371 17.10 0.80 -1.57
C ALA A 371 15.62 1.06 -1.26
N PHE A 372 15.18 2.30 -1.42
CA PHE A 372 13.80 2.67 -1.10
C PHE A 372 13.05 3.27 -2.28
N LYS A 373 13.70 4.07 -3.14
CA LYS A 373 13.07 4.62 -4.34
C LYS A 373 13.80 4.17 -5.59
N LEU A 374 13.04 3.79 -6.61
CA LEU A 374 13.54 3.51 -7.95
C LEU A 374 12.96 4.54 -8.90
N GLU A 375 13.81 5.17 -9.69
CA GLU A 375 13.41 6.20 -10.63
C GLU A 375 14.15 5.95 -11.94
N GLU A 376 13.47 6.02 -13.08
CA GLU A 376 14.13 5.90 -14.38
C GLU A 376 14.06 7.25 -15.08
N GLY A 377 15.20 7.94 -15.11
CA GLY A 377 15.32 9.26 -15.71
C GLY A 377 16.03 9.22 -17.06
N ARG A 378 16.37 10.41 -17.56
CA ARG A 378 17.19 10.59 -18.78
C ARG A 378 18.57 9.89 -18.70
N TYR A 379 19.02 9.59 -17.50
CA TYR A 379 20.32 9.00 -17.20
C TYR A 379 20.27 7.48 -16.95
N GLY A 380 19.12 6.86 -17.21
CA GLY A 380 18.84 5.45 -16.94
C GLY A 380 18.23 5.24 -15.55
N GLN A 381 18.26 3.99 -15.08
CA GLN A 381 17.71 3.60 -13.77
C GLN A 381 18.57 4.14 -12.62
N LEU A 382 17.97 4.98 -11.79
CA LEU A 382 18.47 5.50 -10.53
C LEU A 382 17.84 4.72 -9.37
N THR A 383 18.69 4.28 -8.44
CA THR A 383 18.29 3.60 -7.22
C THR A 383 18.69 4.47 -6.03
N TYR A 384 17.70 5.03 -5.35
CA TYR A 384 17.90 5.79 -4.13
C TYR A 384 18.06 4.85 -2.95
N MET A 385 19.10 5.10 -2.16
CA MET A 385 19.49 4.28 -1.05
C MET A 385 19.80 5.12 0.18
N ARG A 386 19.46 4.61 1.36
CA ARG A 386 19.95 5.14 2.63
C ARG A 386 21.02 4.21 3.19
N VAL A 387 22.17 4.78 3.54
CA VAL A 387 23.25 4.06 4.21
C VAL A 387 23.00 4.13 5.72
N TYR A 388 22.83 2.99 6.38
CA TYR A 388 22.62 2.94 7.83
C TYR A 388 23.92 2.75 8.59
N GLN A 389 24.82 1.94 8.04
CA GLN A 389 26.10 1.55 8.63
C GLN A 389 27.16 1.48 7.52
N GLY A 390 28.42 1.76 7.88
CA GLY A 390 29.55 1.73 6.96
C GLY A 390 29.64 2.93 6.03
N LYS A 391 30.43 2.78 4.97
CA LYS A 391 30.71 3.81 3.96
C LYS A 391 30.62 3.25 2.55
N LEU A 392 29.92 3.94 1.66
CA LEU A 392 29.94 3.65 0.23
C LEU A 392 30.98 4.53 -0.46
N THR A 393 31.84 3.92 -1.27
CA THR A 393 32.87 4.62 -2.06
C THR A 393 32.77 4.28 -3.54
N LYS A 394 33.16 5.24 -4.39
CA LYS A 394 33.17 5.06 -5.84
C LYS A 394 34.14 3.93 -6.21
N GLY A 395 33.67 2.95 -6.99
CA GLY A 395 34.43 1.77 -7.38
C GLY A 395 34.30 0.56 -6.45
N ALA A 396 33.66 0.70 -5.28
CA ALA A 396 33.43 -0.41 -4.36
C ALA A 396 32.45 -1.45 -4.95
N THR A 397 32.53 -2.68 -4.44
CA THR A 397 31.62 -3.77 -4.81
C THR A 397 30.65 -4.03 -3.65
N ILE A 398 29.36 -3.96 -3.94
CA ILE A 398 28.27 -4.28 -3.01
C ILE A 398 27.57 -5.56 -3.46
N ILE A 399 26.93 -6.25 -2.53
CA ILE A 399 26.19 -7.49 -2.75
C ILE A 399 24.72 -7.22 -2.48
N HIS A 400 23.85 -7.58 -3.42
CA HIS A 400 22.42 -7.62 -3.19
C HIS A 400 22.07 -8.83 -2.31
N THR A 401 21.56 -8.60 -1.10
CA THR A 401 21.33 -9.65 -0.10
C THR A 401 20.37 -10.75 -0.57
N LYS A 402 19.32 -10.41 -1.35
CA LYS A 402 18.29 -11.37 -1.77
C LYS A 402 18.73 -12.25 -2.94
N THR A 403 19.44 -11.70 -3.93
CA THR A 403 19.88 -12.44 -5.12
C THR A 403 21.32 -12.95 -5.00
N GLY A 404 22.11 -12.43 -4.07
CA GLY A 404 23.54 -12.71 -3.94
C GLY A 404 24.39 -12.11 -5.07
N LYS A 405 23.80 -11.30 -5.98
CA LYS A 405 24.54 -10.69 -7.10
C LYS A 405 25.50 -9.63 -6.58
N LYS A 406 26.75 -9.69 -7.04
CA LYS A 406 27.76 -8.66 -6.80
C LYS A 406 27.64 -7.54 -7.83
N ILE A 407 27.65 -6.30 -7.37
CA ILE A 407 27.42 -5.11 -8.18
C ILE A 407 28.53 -4.12 -7.88
N LYS A 408 29.20 -3.63 -8.93
CA LYS A 408 30.25 -2.62 -8.80
C LYS A 408 29.64 -1.23 -8.91
N ILE A 409 29.95 -0.36 -7.95
CA ILE A 409 29.50 1.03 -7.92
C ILE A 409 30.35 1.83 -8.90
N SER A 410 29.73 2.26 -10.01
CA SER A 410 30.39 3.08 -11.03
C SER A 410 30.39 4.57 -10.65
N ARG A 411 29.23 5.08 -10.23
CA ARG A 411 28.97 6.48 -9.89
C ARG A 411 28.07 6.55 -8.65
N LEU A 412 28.38 7.50 -7.78
CA LEU A 412 27.61 7.88 -6.60
C LEU A 412 27.17 9.33 -6.79
N ALA A 413 25.89 9.62 -6.58
CA ALA A 413 25.38 10.98 -6.68
C ALA A 413 24.50 11.34 -5.49
N ARG A 414 24.53 12.61 -5.11
CA ARG A 414 23.49 13.25 -4.31
C ARG A 414 22.51 13.93 -5.27
N MET A 415 21.23 13.72 -5.04
CA MET A 415 20.17 14.28 -5.87
C MET A 415 19.75 15.64 -5.33
N HIS A 416 19.81 16.65 -6.19
CA HIS A 416 19.43 18.02 -5.92
C HIS A 416 18.24 18.42 -6.77
N SER A 417 17.03 18.03 -6.34
CA SER A 417 15.82 18.19 -7.17
C SER A 417 16.04 17.54 -8.55
N ASN A 418 16.34 18.33 -9.59
CA ASN A 418 16.60 17.87 -10.97
C ASN A 418 18.09 17.83 -11.36
N GLU A 419 18.99 18.35 -10.51
CA GLU A 419 20.44 18.37 -10.75
C GLU A 419 21.15 17.27 -9.96
N MET A 420 22.28 16.79 -10.47
CA MET A 420 23.06 15.72 -9.85
C MET A 420 24.44 16.21 -9.47
N GLU A 421 24.81 16.01 -8.20
CA GLU A 421 26.17 16.21 -7.72
C GLU A 421 26.86 14.86 -7.54
N GLU A 422 27.91 14.61 -8.31
CA GLU A 422 28.73 13.42 -8.11
C GLU A 422 29.59 13.55 -6.87
N VAL A 423 29.55 12.52 -6.03
CA VAL A 423 30.36 12.44 -4.81
C VAL A 423 31.22 11.18 -4.82
N ASN A 424 32.40 11.26 -4.20
CA ASN A 424 33.33 10.12 -4.15
C ASN A 424 32.96 9.10 -3.07
N GLU A 425 32.30 9.57 -2.01
CA GLU A 425 31.99 8.78 -0.83
C GLU A 425 30.73 9.27 -0.11
N ILE A 426 30.04 8.34 0.55
CA ILE A 426 28.80 8.58 1.29
C ILE A 426 28.85 7.76 2.58
N GLY A 427 28.60 8.42 3.71
CA GLY A 427 28.70 7.82 5.04
C GLY A 427 27.37 7.33 5.59
N ALA A 428 27.42 6.68 6.76
CA ALA A 428 26.24 6.29 7.52
C ALA A 428 25.36 7.51 7.86
N GLY A 429 24.05 7.34 7.70
CA GLY A 429 23.03 8.37 7.92
C GLY A 429 22.69 9.21 6.69
N GLU A 430 23.45 9.11 5.59
CA GLU A 430 23.20 9.87 4.36
C GLU A 430 22.34 9.08 3.34
N ILE A 431 21.71 9.83 2.43
CA ILE A 431 20.94 9.30 1.29
C ILE A 431 21.70 9.54 -0.01
N CYS A 432 21.67 8.56 -0.92
CA CYS A 432 22.36 8.62 -2.20
C CYS A 432 21.58 7.99 -3.34
N ALA A 433 21.93 8.34 -4.57
CA ALA A 433 21.48 7.65 -5.77
C ALA A 433 22.63 6.88 -6.43
N LEU A 434 22.34 5.64 -6.84
CA LEU A 434 23.20 4.76 -7.62
C LEU A 434 22.64 4.53 -9.01
N PHE A 435 23.52 4.34 -9.99
CA PHE A 435 23.15 4.18 -11.40
C PHE A 435 23.19 2.72 -11.85
N GLY A 436 22.16 2.32 -12.60
CA GLY A 436 22.15 1.04 -13.32
C GLY A 436 22.06 -0.19 -12.42
N ILE A 437 21.48 -0.05 -11.23
CA ILE A 437 21.31 -1.15 -10.29
C ILE A 437 19.92 -1.77 -10.45
N GLU A 438 19.89 -2.98 -11.00
CA GLU A 438 18.67 -3.79 -11.03
C GLU A 438 18.32 -4.33 -9.64
N CYS A 439 17.30 -3.74 -9.02
CA CYS A 439 16.74 -4.18 -7.75
C CYS A 439 15.26 -3.82 -7.64
N ALA A 440 14.61 -4.29 -6.57
CA ALA A 440 13.29 -3.86 -6.17
C ALA A 440 13.37 -2.89 -4.98
N SER A 441 12.33 -2.06 -4.82
CA SER A 441 12.21 -1.22 -3.63
C SER A 441 12.10 -2.07 -2.36
N GLY A 442 12.85 -1.72 -1.32
CA GLY A 442 12.97 -2.47 -0.07
C GLY A 442 14.12 -3.50 -0.04
N ASP A 443 14.89 -3.66 -1.13
CA ASP A 443 16.04 -4.55 -1.16
C ASP A 443 17.23 -3.97 -0.37
N THR A 444 17.96 -4.85 0.32
CA THR A 444 19.14 -4.51 1.13
C THR A 444 20.43 -4.86 0.39
N PHE A 445 21.44 -4.00 0.54
CA PHE A 445 22.76 -4.17 0.00
C PHE A 445 23.79 -4.12 1.12
N ILE A 446 24.76 -5.01 1.03
CA ILE A 446 25.89 -5.11 1.96
C ILE A 446 27.20 -4.99 1.19
N ASP A 447 28.31 -4.76 1.87
CA ASP A 447 29.62 -4.83 1.21
C ASP A 447 29.98 -6.28 0.83
N ASN A 448 31.13 -6.45 0.19
CA ASN A 448 31.65 -7.76 -0.19
C ASN A 448 32.37 -8.51 0.97
N SER A 449 32.34 -7.99 2.20
CA SER A 449 32.87 -8.68 3.38
C SER A 449 31.95 -9.84 3.77
N THR A 450 32.56 -10.94 4.19
CA THR A 450 31.92 -12.26 4.35
C THR A 450 31.35 -12.53 5.74
N ASP A 451 31.41 -11.57 6.66
CA ASP A 451 31.20 -11.89 8.08
C ASP A 451 29.72 -12.06 8.45
N LYS A 452 28.82 -11.22 7.91
CA LYS A 452 27.38 -11.30 8.18
C LYS A 452 26.57 -10.98 6.93
N LYS A 453 25.53 -11.77 6.66
CA LYS A 453 24.49 -11.44 5.69
C LYS A 453 23.38 -10.69 6.41
N ILE A 454 23.30 -9.39 6.19
CA ILE A 454 22.33 -8.52 6.85
C ILE A 454 21.20 -8.19 5.87
N SER A 455 19.96 -8.36 6.31
CA SER A 455 18.75 -7.91 5.61
C SER A 455 17.99 -6.93 6.49
N MET A 456 17.60 -5.80 5.93
CA MET A 456 16.66 -4.90 6.58
C MET A 456 15.24 -5.49 6.55
N ASN A 457 14.41 -5.01 7.46
CA ASN A 457 12.99 -5.37 7.52
C ASN A 457 12.28 -4.97 6.23
N SER A 458 11.41 -5.85 5.74
CA SER A 458 10.52 -5.52 4.65
C SER A 458 9.54 -4.42 5.05
N MET A 459 9.20 -3.57 4.08
CA MET A 459 8.11 -2.62 4.22
C MET A 459 6.77 -3.33 4.44
N PHE A 460 5.85 -2.67 5.12
CA PHE A 460 4.44 -3.08 5.09
C PHE A 460 3.88 -2.70 3.72
N VAL A 461 3.49 -3.71 2.94
CA VAL A 461 2.85 -3.51 1.63
C VAL A 461 1.36 -3.76 1.82
N PRO A 462 0.51 -2.71 1.71
CA PRO A 462 -0.93 -2.88 1.77
C PRO A 462 -1.45 -3.80 0.65
N GLU A 463 -2.61 -4.40 0.86
CA GLU A 463 -3.26 -5.20 -0.18
C GLU A 463 -3.98 -4.31 -1.19
N ALA A 464 -3.89 -4.68 -2.47
CA ALA A 464 -4.55 -3.98 -3.55
C ALA A 464 -6.07 -4.18 -3.47
N VAL A 465 -6.82 -3.08 -3.50
CA VAL A 465 -8.28 -3.07 -3.30
C VAL A 465 -9.09 -2.88 -4.58
N VAL A 466 -8.48 -2.44 -5.68
CA VAL A 466 -9.15 -2.25 -6.98
C VAL A 466 -8.47 -3.09 -8.03
N THR A 467 -9.27 -3.79 -8.84
CA THR A 467 -8.83 -4.60 -9.98
C THR A 467 -9.44 -4.07 -11.27
N LYS A 468 -8.63 -4.02 -12.35
CA LYS A 468 -9.08 -3.68 -13.70
C LYS A 468 -8.44 -4.64 -14.71
N ALA A 469 -9.17 -5.00 -15.76
CA ALA A 469 -8.60 -5.68 -16.92
C ALA A 469 -7.98 -4.65 -17.86
N ILE A 470 -6.80 -4.95 -18.38
CA ILE A 470 -6.08 -4.08 -19.29
C ILE A 470 -5.61 -4.84 -20.53
N LYS A 471 -5.81 -4.24 -21.70
CA LYS A 471 -5.38 -4.81 -22.98
C LYS A 471 -4.77 -3.73 -23.88
N PRO A 472 -3.60 -3.97 -24.51
CA PRO A 472 -3.06 -3.04 -25.50
C PRO A 472 -3.97 -2.97 -26.73
N THR A 473 -4.10 -1.78 -27.32
CA THR A 473 -4.92 -1.57 -28.53
C THR A 473 -4.34 -2.27 -29.76
N ASN A 474 -3.01 -2.34 -29.85
CA ASN A 474 -2.30 -2.96 -30.97
C ASN A 474 -1.37 -4.08 -30.47
N VAL A 475 -1.28 -5.17 -31.24
CA VAL A 475 -0.46 -6.36 -30.92
C VAL A 475 1.03 -6.05 -31.00
N GLU A 476 1.44 -5.12 -31.87
CA GLU A 476 2.84 -4.68 -32.01
C GLU A 476 3.41 -4.05 -30.73
N GLN A 477 2.53 -3.49 -29.88
CA GLN A 477 2.90 -2.84 -28.63
C GLN A 477 3.07 -3.83 -27.47
N LEU A 478 2.82 -5.13 -27.68
CA LEU A 478 2.79 -6.13 -26.61
C LEU A 478 4.15 -6.35 -25.92
N VAL A 479 5.25 -6.16 -26.65
CA VAL A 479 6.61 -6.22 -26.10
C VAL A 479 6.86 -5.06 -25.13
N ASN A 480 6.52 -3.83 -25.54
CA ASN A 480 6.67 -2.64 -24.69
C ASN A 480 5.70 -2.69 -23.51
N PHE A 481 4.48 -3.17 -23.72
CA PHE A 481 3.48 -3.40 -22.66
C PHE A 481 4.02 -4.33 -21.57
N SER A 482 4.57 -5.49 -21.97
CA SER A 482 5.11 -6.47 -21.02
C SER A 482 6.32 -5.91 -20.25
N LYS A 483 7.20 -5.17 -20.93
CA LYS A 483 8.34 -4.49 -20.30
C LYS A 483 7.89 -3.44 -19.29
N ALA A 484 6.93 -2.60 -19.65
CA ALA A 484 6.41 -1.52 -18.81
C ALA A 484 5.71 -2.07 -17.56
N LEU A 485 4.86 -3.08 -17.71
CA LEU A 485 4.20 -3.74 -16.58
C LEU A 485 5.21 -4.36 -15.59
N GLN A 486 6.22 -5.07 -16.10
CA GLN A 486 7.27 -5.61 -15.23
C GLN A 486 8.07 -4.52 -14.52
N LYS A 487 8.30 -3.38 -15.18
CA LYS A 487 8.94 -2.21 -14.57
C LYS A 487 8.07 -1.65 -13.42
N PHE A 488 6.80 -1.38 -13.68
CA PHE A 488 5.90 -0.80 -12.67
C PHE A 488 5.73 -1.69 -11.44
N ASN A 489 5.69 -3.02 -11.60
CA ASN A 489 5.63 -3.96 -10.49
C ASN A 489 6.93 -4.01 -9.65
N ARG A 490 8.09 -3.69 -10.24
CA ARG A 490 9.35 -3.54 -9.48
C ARG A 490 9.44 -2.21 -8.77
N GLU A 491 8.90 -1.16 -9.39
CA GLU A 491 8.84 0.19 -8.85
C GLU A 491 7.87 0.28 -7.66
N ASP A 492 6.69 -0.34 -7.76
CA ASP A 492 5.65 -0.33 -6.75
C ASP A 492 5.14 -1.76 -6.45
N PRO A 493 5.38 -2.29 -5.24
CA PRO A 493 4.91 -3.63 -4.85
C PRO A 493 3.39 -3.72 -4.63
N THR A 494 2.66 -2.60 -4.55
CA THR A 494 1.19 -2.60 -4.47
C THR A 494 0.54 -2.77 -5.84
N PHE A 495 1.25 -2.44 -6.92
CA PHE A 495 0.79 -2.67 -8.29
C PHE A 495 1.01 -4.13 -8.68
N ARG A 496 -0.02 -4.96 -8.52
CA ARG A 496 0.05 -6.38 -8.84
C ARG A 496 -0.46 -6.66 -10.25
N ILE A 497 0.21 -7.56 -10.93
CA ILE A 497 -0.20 -8.05 -12.26
C ILE A 497 -0.46 -9.54 -12.14
N ARG A 498 -1.62 -9.96 -12.63
CA ARG A 498 -1.97 -11.37 -12.78
C ARG A 498 -2.50 -11.59 -14.19
N TYR A 499 -2.05 -12.65 -14.83
CA TYR A 499 -2.71 -13.17 -16.01
C TYR A 499 -3.76 -14.17 -15.55
N ASP A 500 -5.00 -13.96 -15.95
CA ASP A 500 -6.06 -14.93 -15.68
C ASP A 500 -6.12 -15.94 -16.83
N GLU A 501 -5.88 -17.22 -16.52
CA GLU A 501 -5.80 -18.28 -17.52
C GLU A 501 -7.17 -18.59 -18.16
N GLU A 502 -8.25 -18.32 -17.43
CA GLU A 502 -9.62 -18.60 -17.87
C GLU A 502 -10.14 -17.53 -18.83
N SER A 503 -10.12 -16.26 -18.41
CA SER A 503 -10.52 -15.14 -19.28
C SER A 503 -9.47 -14.79 -20.34
N LYS A 504 -8.22 -15.24 -20.17
CA LYS A 504 -7.06 -14.86 -21.00
C LYS A 504 -6.80 -13.35 -21.00
N GLU A 505 -7.16 -12.69 -19.91
CA GLU A 505 -6.97 -11.25 -19.71
C GLU A 505 -5.80 -10.97 -18.75
N THR A 506 -5.12 -9.87 -18.98
CA THR A 506 -4.16 -9.32 -18.03
C THR A 506 -4.91 -8.43 -17.05
N ILE A 507 -4.93 -8.83 -15.78
CA ILE A 507 -5.57 -8.10 -14.68
C ILE A 507 -4.49 -7.34 -13.91
N ILE A 508 -4.74 -6.04 -13.72
CA ILE A 508 -3.93 -5.17 -12.87
C ILE A 508 -4.70 -4.86 -11.59
N SER A 509 -4.01 -4.90 -10.46
CA SER A 509 -4.55 -4.55 -9.15
C SER A 509 -3.77 -3.41 -8.54
N GLY A 510 -4.46 -2.48 -7.89
CA GLY A 510 -3.85 -1.33 -7.23
C GLY A 510 -4.64 -0.82 -6.02
N MET A 511 -4.13 0.24 -5.41
CA MET A 511 -4.67 0.84 -4.18
C MET A 511 -5.97 1.64 -4.38
N GLY A 512 -6.31 2.01 -5.61
CA GLY A 512 -7.51 2.78 -5.93
C GLY A 512 -7.67 3.03 -7.42
N GLU A 513 -8.73 3.75 -7.80
CA GLU A 513 -9.04 4.05 -9.19
C GLU A 513 -8.05 5.04 -9.79
N LEU A 514 -7.73 6.11 -9.06
CA LEU A 514 -6.76 7.12 -9.48
C LEU A 514 -5.36 6.50 -9.62
N HIS A 515 -5.00 5.56 -8.73
CA HIS A 515 -3.78 4.77 -8.86
C HIS A 515 -3.66 4.13 -10.25
N LEU A 516 -4.66 3.32 -10.62
CA LEU A 516 -4.62 2.58 -11.88
C LEU A 516 -4.72 3.49 -13.11
N GLU A 517 -5.48 4.59 -13.01
CA GLU A 517 -5.56 5.59 -14.08
C GLU A 517 -4.21 6.24 -14.37
N ILE A 518 -3.45 6.61 -13.33
CA ILE A 518 -2.12 7.19 -13.48
C ILE A 518 -1.16 6.18 -14.12
N TYR A 519 -1.20 4.91 -13.72
CA TYR A 519 -0.37 3.88 -14.35
C TYR A 519 -0.73 3.62 -15.82
N VAL A 520 -2.01 3.69 -16.18
CA VAL A 520 -2.47 3.59 -17.58
C VAL A 520 -1.98 4.80 -18.39
N GLU A 521 -2.03 6.00 -17.82
CA GLU A 521 -1.56 7.20 -18.48
C GLU A 521 -0.02 7.19 -18.63
N ARG A 522 0.71 6.66 -17.64
CA ARG A 522 2.16 6.41 -17.72
C ARG A 522 2.51 5.40 -18.81
N LEU A 523 1.74 4.32 -19.00
CA LEU A 523 1.93 3.38 -20.13
C LEU A 523 1.88 4.11 -21.47
N LYS A 524 0.94 5.05 -21.60
CA LYS A 524 0.75 5.83 -22.83
C LYS A 524 1.87 6.84 -23.06
N ARG A 525 2.27 7.60 -22.03
CA ARG A 525 3.28 8.68 -22.15
C ARG A 525 4.72 8.17 -22.14
N GLU A 526 5.06 7.22 -21.27
CA GLU A 526 6.45 6.72 -21.14
C GLU A 526 6.79 5.64 -22.17
N PHE A 527 5.84 4.77 -22.50
CA PHE A 527 6.07 3.58 -23.34
C PHE A 527 5.35 3.61 -24.69
N ASN A 528 4.60 4.67 -24.98
CA ASN A 528 3.78 4.80 -26.18
C ASN A 528 2.79 3.63 -26.38
N VAL A 529 2.31 3.04 -25.27
CA VAL A 529 1.35 1.93 -25.30
C VAL A 529 -0.04 2.46 -24.97
N SER A 530 -0.94 2.41 -25.94
CA SER A 530 -2.35 2.74 -25.70
C SER A 530 -3.08 1.48 -25.22
N CYS A 531 -3.79 1.60 -24.11
CA CYS A 531 -4.49 0.49 -23.47
C CYS A 531 -5.99 0.77 -23.37
N ILE A 532 -6.79 -0.28 -23.58
CA ILE A 532 -8.21 -0.30 -23.26
C ILE A 532 -8.34 -0.89 -21.86
N VAL A 533 -9.04 -0.17 -20.99
CA VAL A 533 -9.26 -0.55 -19.60
C VAL A 533 -10.73 -0.94 -19.43
N GLY A 534 -10.97 -2.08 -18.79
CA GLY A 534 -12.31 -2.60 -18.56
C GLY A 534 -12.46 -3.26 -17.19
N LYS A 535 -13.67 -3.69 -16.87
CA LYS A 535 -13.91 -4.56 -15.72
C LYS A 535 -13.35 -5.95 -16.01
N PRO A 536 -12.66 -6.59 -15.07
CA PRO A 536 -12.28 -8.00 -15.20
C PRO A 536 -13.50 -8.87 -15.49
N GLN A 537 -13.34 -9.86 -16.37
CA GLN A 537 -14.38 -10.86 -16.54
C GLN A 537 -14.53 -11.69 -15.26
N VAL A 538 -15.78 -11.88 -14.83
CA VAL A 538 -16.10 -12.78 -13.74
C VAL A 538 -16.12 -14.21 -14.28
N SER A 539 -15.40 -15.10 -13.61
CA SER A 539 -15.43 -16.54 -13.87
C SER A 539 -16.77 -17.13 -13.43
N TYR A 540 -17.79 -17.02 -14.27
CA TYR A 540 -19.06 -17.71 -14.07
C TYR A 540 -18.86 -19.23 -14.19
N ARG A 541 -19.75 -20.00 -13.58
CA ARG A 541 -19.84 -21.46 -13.76
C ARG A 541 -21.23 -21.85 -14.20
N GLU A 542 -21.38 -23.07 -14.68
CA GLU A 542 -22.68 -23.63 -15.05
C GLU A 542 -22.97 -24.85 -14.16
N THR A 543 -24.24 -25.09 -13.86
CA THR A 543 -24.66 -26.30 -13.14
C THR A 543 -26.06 -26.74 -13.53
N LEU A 544 -26.46 -27.91 -13.05
CA LEU A 544 -27.77 -28.50 -13.26
C LEU A 544 -28.72 -28.12 -12.10
N THR A 545 -30.03 -28.01 -12.36
CA THR A 545 -31.00 -27.77 -11.27
C THR A 545 -31.74 -29.04 -10.87
N ALA A 546 -32.21 -29.81 -11.86
CA ALA A 546 -33.07 -30.97 -11.64
C ALA A 546 -32.39 -32.26 -12.12
N PRO A 547 -32.55 -33.38 -11.40
CA PRO A 547 -32.04 -34.68 -11.85
C PRO A 547 -32.76 -35.09 -13.13
N ILE A 548 -32.01 -35.68 -14.07
CA ILE A 548 -32.54 -36.10 -15.35
C ILE A 548 -31.91 -37.39 -15.86
N ASP A 549 -32.76 -38.28 -16.36
CA ASP A 549 -32.32 -39.52 -17.00
C ASP A 549 -31.97 -39.26 -18.46
N PHE A 550 -30.95 -39.95 -18.96
CA PHE A 550 -30.53 -39.87 -20.34
C PHE A 550 -30.34 -41.26 -20.96
N ASP A 551 -30.67 -41.36 -22.24
CA ASP A 551 -30.36 -42.51 -23.09
C ASP A 551 -29.81 -41.97 -24.42
N TYR A 552 -28.49 -42.10 -24.58
CA TYR A 552 -27.79 -41.57 -25.74
C TYR A 552 -27.04 -42.67 -26.48
N THR A 553 -27.27 -42.76 -27.79
CA THR A 553 -26.57 -43.68 -28.68
C THR A 553 -25.74 -42.91 -29.69
N HIS A 554 -24.41 -43.01 -29.58
CA HIS A 554 -23.49 -42.54 -30.60
C HIS A 554 -23.31 -43.62 -31.66
N LYS A 555 -23.84 -43.40 -32.86
CA LYS A 555 -23.66 -44.29 -34.01
C LYS A 555 -23.19 -43.48 -35.23
N ARG A 556 -21.98 -43.75 -35.72
CA ARG A 556 -21.46 -43.21 -36.98
C ARG A 556 -20.88 -44.32 -37.84
N GLN A 557 -21.35 -44.41 -39.08
CA GLN A 557 -20.87 -45.36 -40.06
C GLN A 557 -20.26 -44.58 -41.23
N THR A 558 -18.99 -44.21 -41.07
CA THR A 558 -18.10 -43.82 -42.18
C THR A 558 -17.47 -45.09 -42.71
N GLY A 559 -17.22 -45.24 -44.02
CA GLY A 559 -16.88 -46.51 -44.72
C GLY A 559 -15.65 -47.33 -44.27
N GLY A 560 -15.12 -47.14 -43.05
CA GLY A 560 -14.16 -48.00 -42.34
C GLY A 560 -14.74 -48.56 -41.02
N ALA A 561 -13.90 -48.77 -39.99
CA ALA A 561 -14.35 -49.22 -38.67
C ALA A 561 -15.41 -48.26 -38.09
N GLY A 562 -16.58 -48.78 -37.73
CA GLY A 562 -17.69 -47.97 -37.24
C GLY A 562 -17.41 -47.37 -35.87
N GLN A 563 -18.26 -46.43 -35.46
CA GLN A 563 -18.31 -45.95 -34.07
C GLN A 563 -19.69 -46.28 -33.49
N TYR A 564 -19.70 -47.08 -32.43
CA TYR A 564 -20.90 -47.41 -31.67
C TYR A 564 -20.65 -47.34 -30.16
N GLY A 565 -21.46 -46.57 -29.45
CA GLY A 565 -21.53 -46.57 -28.00
C GLY A 565 -22.88 -46.05 -27.53
N ARG A 566 -23.58 -46.83 -26.70
CA ARG A 566 -24.82 -46.40 -26.03
C ARG A 566 -24.60 -46.33 -24.54
N VAL A 567 -24.97 -45.20 -23.94
CA VAL A 567 -24.88 -44.94 -22.49
C VAL A 567 -26.25 -44.52 -21.96
N ILE A 568 -26.64 -45.12 -20.84
CA ILE A 568 -27.91 -44.88 -20.15
C ILE A 568 -27.60 -44.63 -18.68
N GLY A 569 -28.23 -43.62 -18.10
CA GLY A 569 -28.11 -43.38 -16.67
C GLY A 569 -28.73 -42.05 -16.27
N SER A 570 -28.35 -41.55 -15.11
CA SER A 570 -28.88 -40.34 -14.51
C SER A 570 -27.81 -39.25 -14.39
N PHE A 571 -28.28 -38.00 -14.46
CA PHE A 571 -27.46 -36.82 -14.31
C PHE A 571 -28.10 -35.89 -13.28
N GLU A 572 -27.40 -35.63 -12.19
CA GLU A 572 -27.94 -34.95 -11.01
C GLU A 572 -26.99 -33.88 -10.46
N LEU A 573 -27.52 -33.01 -9.61
CA LEU A 573 -26.72 -32.04 -8.86
C LEU A 573 -26.16 -32.73 -7.60
N ILE A 574 -24.90 -32.48 -7.28
CA ILE A 574 -24.29 -32.94 -6.03
C ILE A 574 -24.89 -32.13 -4.88
N GLU A 575 -25.56 -32.81 -3.96
CA GLU A 575 -26.05 -32.17 -2.73
C GLU A 575 -24.87 -31.74 -1.84
N PRO A 576 -24.82 -30.47 -1.40
CA PRO A 576 -23.79 -30.01 -0.49
C PRO A 576 -23.92 -30.69 0.87
N LYS A 577 -22.79 -31.19 1.39
CA LYS A 577 -22.72 -31.97 2.65
C LYS A 577 -23.22 -31.21 3.89
N ASP A 578 -23.23 -29.87 3.82
CA ASP A 578 -23.58 -28.99 4.94
C ASP A 578 -25.03 -28.47 4.86
N GLY A 579 -25.81 -28.87 3.86
CA GLY A 579 -27.20 -28.42 3.66
C GLY A 579 -27.36 -26.95 3.28
N SER A 580 -26.28 -26.29 2.84
CA SER A 580 -26.28 -24.91 2.35
C SER A 580 -26.70 -24.81 0.87
N ASP A 581 -27.02 -23.60 0.39
CA ASP A 581 -27.28 -23.36 -1.05
C ASP A 581 -26.00 -23.33 -1.91
N TYR A 582 -24.87 -23.81 -1.37
CA TYR A 582 -23.56 -23.74 -2.03
C TYR A 582 -23.41 -24.86 -3.03
N VAL A 583 -22.94 -24.54 -4.23
CA VAL A 583 -22.68 -25.59 -5.23
C VAL A 583 -21.26 -26.12 -5.08
N PRO A 584 -21.07 -27.44 -4.82
CA PRO A 584 -19.75 -28.04 -4.74
C PRO A 584 -18.95 -27.84 -6.04
N MET A 585 -17.64 -27.63 -5.93
CA MET A 585 -16.80 -27.40 -7.12
C MET A 585 -16.41 -28.69 -7.85
N ASN A 586 -16.61 -29.85 -7.23
CA ASN A 586 -16.27 -31.14 -7.80
C ASN A 586 -17.29 -31.59 -8.84
N VAL A 587 -16.82 -32.49 -9.69
CA VAL A 587 -17.63 -33.23 -10.66
C VAL A 587 -17.46 -34.70 -10.30
N GLU A 588 -18.57 -35.41 -10.13
CA GLU A 588 -18.57 -36.82 -9.72
C GLU A 588 -19.03 -37.72 -10.85
N PHE A 589 -18.37 -38.86 -10.99
CA PHE A 589 -18.73 -39.89 -11.98
C PHE A 589 -18.86 -41.22 -11.26
N GLU A 590 -20.05 -41.82 -11.33
CA GLU A 590 -20.36 -43.11 -10.73
C GLU A 590 -20.80 -44.12 -11.78
N THR A 591 -20.53 -45.40 -11.51
CA THR A 591 -20.87 -46.50 -12.41
C THR A 591 -21.61 -47.58 -11.65
N ASN A 592 -22.86 -47.83 -12.04
CA ASN A 592 -23.71 -48.89 -11.50
C ASN A 592 -23.92 -50.05 -12.48
N VAL A 593 -23.08 -50.16 -13.52
CA VAL A 593 -23.23 -51.17 -14.58
C VAL A 593 -23.03 -52.58 -14.03
N VAL A 594 -24.08 -53.40 -14.05
CA VAL A 594 -24.06 -54.81 -13.63
C VAL A 594 -23.96 -55.72 -14.86
N GLY A 595 -23.09 -56.74 -14.80
CA GLY A 595 -23.04 -57.80 -15.81
C GLY A 595 -22.15 -57.55 -17.04
N GLY A 596 -21.24 -56.57 -17.01
CA GLY A 596 -20.16 -56.44 -17.99
C GLY A 596 -20.56 -56.02 -19.42
N LYS A 597 -21.75 -55.46 -19.62
CA LYS A 597 -22.24 -54.94 -20.94
C LYS A 597 -21.35 -53.84 -21.52
N ILE A 598 -20.71 -53.07 -20.63
CA ILE A 598 -19.67 -52.09 -20.95
C ILE A 598 -18.41 -52.54 -20.19
N SER A 599 -17.26 -52.58 -20.86
CA SER A 599 -15.99 -52.92 -20.21
C SER A 599 -15.51 -51.79 -19.30
N GLU A 600 -14.76 -52.10 -18.24
CA GLU A 600 -14.16 -51.08 -17.35
C GLU A 600 -13.32 -50.06 -18.11
N LYS A 601 -12.62 -50.52 -19.16
CA LYS A 601 -11.84 -49.67 -20.07
C LYS A 601 -12.71 -48.63 -20.78
N HIS A 602 -13.91 -49.01 -21.24
CA HIS A 602 -14.86 -48.09 -21.86
C HIS A 602 -15.53 -47.16 -20.83
N LEU A 603 -15.74 -47.62 -19.59
CA LEU A 603 -16.24 -46.77 -18.50
C LEU A 603 -15.22 -45.68 -18.12
N GLY A 604 -13.93 -46.01 -18.05
CA GLY A 604 -12.87 -45.02 -17.88
C GLY A 604 -12.83 -43.98 -19.01
N ALA A 605 -13.10 -44.40 -20.25
CA ALA A 605 -13.23 -43.48 -21.38
C ALA A 605 -14.49 -42.58 -21.30
N CYS A 606 -15.60 -43.10 -20.75
CA CYS A 606 -16.80 -42.30 -20.46
C CYS A 606 -16.52 -41.24 -19.39
N ALA A 607 -15.84 -41.62 -18.30
CA ALA A 607 -15.45 -40.69 -17.24
C ALA A 607 -14.62 -39.53 -17.78
N LYS A 608 -13.60 -39.82 -18.58
CA LYS A 608 -12.79 -38.81 -19.26
C LYS A 608 -13.60 -37.96 -20.24
N GLY A 609 -14.49 -38.60 -21.02
CA GLY A 609 -15.40 -37.89 -21.94
C GLY A 609 -16.33 -36.92 -21.22
N PHE A 610 -16.82 -37.30 -20.04
CA PHE A 610 -17.64 -36.45 -19.18
C PHE A 610 -16.85 -35.29 -18.58
N GLU A 611 -15.64 -35.53 -18.07
CA GLU A 611 -14.74 -34.48 -17.57
C GLU A 611 -14.40 -33.46 -18.68
N ASP A 612 -14.10 -33.94 -19.89
CA ASP A 612 -13.87 -33.10 -21.07
C ASP A 612 -15.10 -32.27 -21.45
N ALA A 613 -16.31 -32.85 -21.34
CA ALA A 613 -17.56 -32.13 -21.60
C ALA A 613 -17.84 -31.04 -20.55
N CYS A 614 -17.50 -31.29 -19.29
CA CYS A 614 -17.68 -30.33 -18.20
C CYS A 614 -16.78 -29.10 -18.35
N ASN A 615 -15.69 -29.17 -19.11
CA ASN A 615 -14.82 -28.01 -19.34
C ASN A 615 -15.51 -26.88 -20.14
N LYS A 616 -16.55 -27.18 -20.93
CA LYS A 616 -17.27 -26.17 -21.73
C LYS A 616 -18.77 -26.42 -21.70
N GLY A 617 -19.47 -25.68 -20.85
CA GLY A 617 -20.91 -25.69 -20.71
C GLY A 617 -21.66 -25.15 -21.94
N PRO A 618 -22.89 -25.61 -22.17
CA PRO A 618 -23.67 -25.22 -23.35
C PRO A 618 -24.34 -23.84 -23.24
N LEU A 619 -24.49 -23.24 -22.06
CA LEU A 619 -25.17 -21.94 -21.93
C LEU A 619 -24.28 -20.76 -22.32
N ILE A 620 -23.14 -20.61 -21.67
CA ILE A 620 -22.21 -19.49 -21.85
C ILE A 620 -20.79 -19.95 -22.18
N GLY A 621 -20.57 -21.26 -22.28
CA GLY A 621 -19.24 -21.82 -22.53
C GLY A 621 -18.37 -21.89 -21.28
N ALA A 622 -18.95 -21.71 -20.09
CA ALA A 622 -18.23 -21.75 -18.83
C ALA A 622 -18.08 -23.17 -18.30
N LYS A 623 -17.13 -23.40 -17.40
CA LYS A 623 -16.94 -24.73 -16.79
C LYS A 623 -18.18 -25.13 -15.97
N VAL A 624 -18.59 -26.38 -16.11
CA VAL A 624 -19.67 -26.99 -15.35
C VAL A 624 -19.13 -27.57 -14.04
N ILE A 625 -19.80 -27.28 -12.92
CA ILE A 625 -19.42 -27.74 -11.58
C ILE A 625 -20.63 -28.25 -10.79
N GLY A 626 -20.37 -29.05 -9.76
CA GLY A 626 -21.39 -29.53 -8.81
C GLY A 626 -22.33 -30.57 -9.42
N VAL A 627 -21.89 -31.26 -10.47
CA VAL A 627 -22.71 -32.22 -11.20
C VAL A 627 -22.18 -33.63 -11.03
N LYS A 628 -23.10 -34.59 -10.97
CA LYS A 628 -22.83 -36.02 -10.89
C LYS A 628 -23.47 -36.75 -12.05
N MET A 629 -22.67 -37.53 -12.77
CA MET A 629 -23.14 -38.41 -13.83
C MET A 629 -22.99 -39.86 -13.39
N THR A 630 -24.11 -40.59 -13.38
CA THR A 630 -24.17 -42.00 -13.04
C THR A 630 -24.50 -42.78 -14.31
N ILE A 631 -23.70 -43.79 -14.66
CA ILE A 631 -24.01 -44.72 -15.75
C ILE A 631 -24.56 -46.02 -15.17
N ASP A 632 -25.82 -46.30 -15.45
CA ASP A 632 -26.53 -47.48 -14.95
C ASP A 632 -26.51 -48.64 -15.95
N ASP A 633 -26.66 -48.36 -17.24
CA ASP A 633 -26.69 -49.38 -18.29
C ASP A 633 -26.16 -48.84 -19.63
N GLY A 634 -26.00 -49.71 -20.62
CA GLY A 634 -25.70 -49.31 -21.98
C GLY A 634 -25.42 -50.49 -22.90
N ALA A 635 -24.93 -50.19 -24.10
CA ALA A 635 -24.65 -51.23 -25.09
C ALA A 635 -23.33 -50.98 -25.82
N SER A 636 -22.59 -52.05 -26.02
CA SER A 636 -21.38 -52.11 -26.84
C SER A 636 -21.60 -53.01 -28.07
N HIS A 637 -20.82 -52.79 -29.12
CA HIS A 637 -20.77 -53.62 -30.32
C HIS A 637 -19.36 -54.19 -30.47
N ALA A 638 -19.25 -55.48 -30.78
CA ALA A 638 -17.96 -56.19 -30.74
C ALA A 638 -16.89 -55.62 -31.70
N VAL A 639 -17.33 -55.02 -32.81
CA VAL A 639 -16.42 -54.53 -33.87
C VAL A 639 -16.35 -53.00 -33.93
N ASP A 640 -17.44 -52.32 -33.58
CA ASP A 640 -17.57 -50.87 -33.78
C ASP A 640 -17.44 -50.05 -32.49
N SER A 641 -17.32 -50.71 -31.32
CA SER A 641 -17.09 -50.01 -30.06
C SER A 641 -15.60 -49.78 -29.81
N SER A 642 -15.26 -48.53 -29.48
CA SER A 642 -13.93 -48.09 -29.08
C SER A 642 -14.02 -47.13 -27.90
N GLU A 643 -12.90 -46.89 -27.22
CA GLU A 643 -12.81 -45.87 -26.16
C GLU A 643 -13.28 -44.49 -26.66
N LEU A 644 -12.90 -44.13 -27.88
CA LEU A 644 -13.33 -42.87 -28.49
C LEU A 644 -14.85 -42.82 -28.70
N ALA A 645 -15.47 -43.92 -29.14
CA ALA A 645 -16.91 -43.99 -29.33
C ALA A 645 -17.69 -43.81 -28.02
N PHE A 646 -17.21 -44.42 -26.93
CA PHE A 646 -17.81 -44.28 -25.59
C PHE A 646 -17.55 -42.91 -24.96
N SER A 647 -16.36 -42.33 -25.16
CA SER A 647 -16.05 -40.95 -24.76
C SER A 647 -16.98 -39.94 -25.46
N LEU A 648 -17.17 -40.08 -26.78
CA LEU A 648 -18.10 -39.26 -27.56
C LEU A 648 -19.57 -39.50 -27.18
N ALA A 649 -19.92 -40.74 -26.83
CA ALA A 649 -21.25 -41.07 -26.33
C ALA A 649 -21.54 -40.34 -25.00
N ALA A 650 -20.59 -40.34 -24.06
CA ALA A 650 -20.71 -39.60 -22.81
C ALA A 650 -20.82 -38.07 -23.04
N GLN A 651 -20.02 -37.50 -23.95
CA GLN A 651 -20.12 -36.08 -24.31
C GLN A 651 -21.48 -35.72 -24.95
N GLY A 652 -22.02 -36.61 -25.78
CA GLY A 652 -23.34 -36.43 -26.39
C GLY A 652 -24.48 -36.54 -25.39
N ALA A 653 -24.41 -37.54 -24.50
CA ALA A 653 -25.32 -37.73 -23.39
C ALA A 653 -25.37 -36.49 -22.50
N PHE A 654 -24.21 -35.98 -22.10
CA PHE A 654 -24.09 -34.75 -21.32
C PHE A 654 -24.78 -33.57 -21.99
N LYS A 655 -24.53 -33.30 -23.29
CA LYS A 655 -25.14 -32.15 -23.98
C LYS A 655 -26.66 -32.24 -24.04
N GLN A 656 -27.19 -33.44 -24.29
CA GLN A 656 -28.65 -33.66 -24.32
C GLN A 656 -29.26 -33.50 -22.92
N ALA A 657 -28.71 -34.19 -21.93
CA ALA A 657 -29.19 -34.18 -20.55
C ALA A 657 -29.11 -32.78 -19.92
N PHE A 658 -27.96 -32.12 -20.06
CA PHE A 658 -27.70 -30.81 -19.46
C PHE A 658 -28.66 -29.72 -19.99
N THR A 659 -29.02 -29.78 -21.27
CA THR A 659 -29.98 -28.82 -21.85
C THR A 659 -31.40 -29.04 -21.33
N GLN A 660 -31.76 -30.29 -21.02
CA GLN A 660 -33.10 -30.64 -20.53
C GLN A 660 -33.23 -30.45 -19.01
N GLY A 661 -32.16 -30.62 -18.22
CA GLY A 661 -32.16 -30.51 -16.76
C GLY A 661 -32.11 -29.07 -16.20
N GLN A 662 -32.61 -28.10 -16.96
CA GLN A 662 -32.72 -26.68 -16.59
C GLN A 662 -31.41 -26.09 -16.05
N PRO A 663 -30.44 -25.82 -16.93
CA PRO A 663 -29.12 -25.36 -16.50
C PRO A 663 -29.17 -23.95 -15.90
N ARG A 664 -28.38 -23.73 -14.85
CA ARG A 664 -28.23 -22.45 -14.15
C ARG A 664 -26.80 -21.94 -14.22
N ILE A 665 -26.66 -20.61 -14.22
CA ILE A 665 -25.37 -19.94 -14.12
C ILE A 665 -25.09 -19.69 -12.65
N LEU A 666 -23.85 -19.92 -12.24
CA LEU A 666 -23.33 -19.64 -10.91
C LEU A 666 -22.35 -18.48 -10.98
N GLU A 667 -22.39 -17.63 -9.96
CA GLU A 667 -21.44 -16.55 -9.75
C GLU A 667 -20.57 -16.81 -8.50
N PRO A 668 -19.32 -16.32 -8.49
CA PRO A 668 -18.46 -16.42 -7.33
C PRO A 668 -18.88 -15.42 -6.25
N TYR A 669 -19.10 -15.92 -5.05
CA TYR A 669 -19.28 -15.13 -3.84
C TYR A 669 -17.96 -14.96 -3.10
N MET A 670 -17.74 -13.73 -2.63
CA MET A 670 -16.57 -13.31 -1.89
C MET A 670 -16.96 -13.14 -0.42
N LYS A 671 -16.14 -13.70 0.47
CA LYS A 671 -16.21 -13.40 1.90
C LYS A 671 -15.55 -12.05 2.11
N LEU A 672 -16.33 -11.08 2.54
CA LEU A 672 -15.93 -9.71 2.84
C LEU A 672 -15.74 -9.53 4.34
N GLU A 673 -14.68 -8.81 4.67
CA GLU A 673 -14.46 -8.23 6.00
C GLU A 673 -14.32 -6.72 5.79
N VAL A 674 -15.23 -5.94 6.35
CA VAL A 674 -15.24 -4.47 6.25
C VAL A 674 -14.99 -3.87 7.62
N THR A 675 -13.95 -3.05 7.76
CA THR A 675 -13.59 -2.39 9.02
C THR A 675 -13.66 -0.88 8.88
N ALA A 676 -14.31 -0.20 9.82
CA ALA A 676 -14.39 1.26 9.85
C ALA A 676 -14.71 1.77 11.26
N PRO A 677 -14.60 3.09 11.52
CA PRO A 677 -15.07 3.67 12.77
C PRO A 677 -16.58 3.48 13.01
N ILE A 678 -16.96 3.32 14.28
CA ILE A 678 -18.34 2.97 14.68
C ILE A 678 -19.39 4.00 14.22
N GLU A 679 -18.99 5.26 14.06
CA GLU A 679 -19.82 6.36 13.55
C GLU A 679 -20.40 6.09 12.13
N PHE A 680 -19.74 5.24 11.33
CA PHE A 680 -20.17 4.92 9.97
C PHE A 680 -20.88 3.57 9.82
N GLN A 681 -21.16 2.87 10.92
CA GLN A 681 -21.76 1.54 10.89
C GLN A 681 -23.05 1.50 10.04
N SER A 682 -23.97 2.45 10.27
CA SER A 682 -25.25 2.54 9.52
C SER A 682 -25.04 2.74 8.02
N SER A 683 -24.06 3.56 7.65
CA SER A 683 -23.73 3.84 6.24
C SER A 683 -23.17 2.61 5.54
N ILE A 684 -22.34 1.81 6.22
CA ILE A 684 -21.75 0.59 5.68
C ILE A 684 -22.82 -0.48 5.50
N LEU A 685 -23.70 -0.67 6.49
CA LEU A 685 -24.83 -1.60 6.39
C LEU A 685 -25.74 -1.22 5.21
N GLY A 686 -26.02 0.08 5.02
CA GLY A 686 -26.76 0.58 3.86
C GLY A 686 -26.08 0.25 2.52
N LEU A 687 -24.75 0.39 2.44
CA LEU A 687 -23.97 0.06 1.26
C LEU A 687 -23.95 -1.44 0.96
N LEU A 688 -23.77 -2.28 1.98
CA LEU A 688 -23.79 -3.74 1.85
C LEU A 688 -25.17 -4.22 1.36
N ASN A 689 -26.25 -3.70 1.93
CA ASN A 689 -27.61 -4.00 1.50
C ASN A 689 -27.88 -3.56 0.05
N LYS A 690 -27.38 -2.39 -0.37
CA LYS A 690 -27.48 -1.91 -1.76
C LYS A 690 -26.81 -2.87 -2.75
N ASN A 691 -25.72 -3.51 -2.33
CA ASN A 691 -24.99 -4.50 -3.13
C ASN A 691 -25.52 -5.93 -2.97
N LEU A 692 -26.65 -6.12 -2.26
CA LEU A 692 -27.24 -7.43 -1.98
C LEU A 692 -26.30 -8.38 -1.22
N ALA A 693 -25.42 -7.85 -0.37
CA ALA A 693 -24.54 -8.65 0.45
C ALA A 693 -25.30 -9.35 1.59
N ILE A 694 -24.95 -10.61 1.86
CA ILE A 694 -25.51 -11.42 2.94
C ILE A 694 -24.64 -11.20 4.18
N ILE A 695 -25.12 -10.40 5.13
CA ILE A 695 -24.39 -10.11 6.36
C ILE A 695 -24.41 -11.35 7.27
N LYS A 696 -23.23 -11.79 7.72
CA LYS A 696 -23.07 -12.94 8.62
C LYS A 696 -22.93 -12.50 10.07
N GLU A 697 -22.01 -11.56 10.31
CA GLU A 697 -21.61 -11.16 11.66
C GLU A 697 -21.20 -9.68 11.69
N THR A 698 -21.35 -9.04 12.85
CA THR A 698 -20.88 -7.69 13.11
C THR A 698 -20.22 -7.64 14.48
N GLU A 699 -18.91 -7.37 14.50
CA GLU A 699 -18.11 -7.20 15.70
C GLU A 699 -17.91 -5.72 16.00
N ASN A 700 -18.32 -5.27 17.17
CA ASN A 700 -18.06 -3.91 17.64
C ASN A 700 -16.88 -3.93 18.62
N LYS A 701 -15.84 -3.15 18.34
CA LYS A 701 -14.76 -2.79 19.28
C LYS A 701 -14.98 -1.34 19.74
N GLU A 702 -14.21 -0.87 20.72
CA GLU A 702 -14.42 0.46 21.34
C GLU A 702 -14.46 1.63 20.33
N ASP A 703 -13.55 1.65 19.35
CA ASP A 703 -13.43 2.73 18.36
C ASP A 703 -13.73 2.29 16.90
N GLU A 704 -13.82 0.98 16.63
CA GLU A 704 -13.93 0.40 15.28
C GLU A 704 -15.00 -0.71 15.24
N VAL A 705 -15.72 -0.80 14.12
CA VAL A 705 -16.64 -1.89 13.80
C VAL A 705 -16.08 -2.72 12.65
N THR A 706 -16.19 -4.05 12.76
CA THR A 706 -15.87 -5.00 11.69
C THR A 706 -17.13 -5.77 11.30
N ILE A 707 -17.49 -5.75 10.02
CA ILE A 707 -18.67 -6.42 9.47
C ILE A 707 -18.21 -7.53 8.52
N PHE A 708 -18.66 -8.76 8.78
CA PHE A 708 -18.42 -9.91 7.91
C PHE A 708 -19.67 -10.18 7.07
N ALA A 709 -19.49 -10.24 5.75
CA ALA A 709 -20.58 -10.48 4.80
C ALA A 709 -20.12 -11.33 3.60
N ASP A 710 -21.04 -12.03 2.94
CA ASP A 710 -20.80 -12.66 1.65
C ASP A 710 -21.44 -11.83 0.54
N CYS A 711 -20.75 -11.57 -0.57
CA CYS A 711 -21.29 -10.80 -1.69
C CYS A 711 -20.78 -11.29 -3.04
N SER A 712 -21.58 -11.15 -4.09
CA SER A 712 -21.16 -11.46 -5.46
C SER A 712 -19.99 -10.56 -5.90
N LEU A 713 -18.98 -11.17 -6.53
CA LEU A 713 -17.84 -10.45 -7.09
C LEU A 713 -18.25 -9.39 -8.13
N GLU A 714 -19.31 -9.64 -8.92
CA GLU A 714 -19.80 -8.69 -9.94
C GLU A 714 -20.33 -7.40 -9.29
N LYS A 715 -20.98 -7.51 -8.13
CA LYS A 715 -21.52 -6.34 -7.39
C LYS A 715 -20.43 -5.58 -6.63
N LEU A 716 -19.24 -6.18 -6.44
CA LEU A 716 -18.12 -5.56 -5.74
C LEU A 716 -17.24 -4.66 -6.59
N PHE A 717 -17.43 -4.63 -7.91
CA PHE A 717 -16.71 -3.69 -8.78
C PHE A 717 -17.07 -2.23 -8.42
N GLY A 718 -16.08 -1.46 -7.97
CA GLY A 718 -16.26 -0.08 -7.51
C GLY A 718 -16.70 0.04 -6.03
N PHE A 719 -16.73 -1.07 -5.29
CA PHE A 719 -17.06 -1.08 -3.86
C PHE A 719 -16.11 -0.20 -3.04
N SER A 720 -14.80 -0.25 -3.31
CA SER A 720 -13.79 0.56 -2.64
C SER A 720 -14.10 2.06 -2.68
N THR A 721 -14.45 2.59 -3.87
CA THR A 721 -14.78 4.01 -4.05
C THR A 721 -16.04 4.39 -3.26
N SER A 722 -17.07 3.54 -3.30
CA SER A 722 -18.33 3.77 -2.57
C SER A 722 -18.14 3.68 -1.05
N LEU A 723 -17.35 2.72 -0.58
CA LEU A 723 -17.01 2.54 0.84
C LEU A 723 -16.23 3.75 1.37
N ARG A 724 -15.22 4.21 0.63
CA ARG A 724 -14.46 5.40 1.00
C ARG A 724 -15.35 6.64 1.04
N ALA A 725 -16.26 6.81 0.09
CA ALA A 725 -17.17 7.95 0.09
C ALA A 725 -18.09 7.96 1.34
N CYS A 726 -18.66 6.82 1.73
CA CYS A 726 -19.59 6.75 2.87
C CYS A 726 -18.89 6.76 4.24
N THR A 727 -17.60 6.41 4.30
CA THR A 727 -16.79 6.38 5.54
C THR A 727 -15.79 7.53 5.63
N GLN A 728 -15.90 8.55 4.78
CA GLN A 728 -14.95 9.66 4.66
C GLN A 728 -13.49 9.19 4.48
N GLY A 729 -13.30 8.05 3.82
CA GLY A 729 -12.01 7.44 3.54
C GLY A 729 -11.40 6.65 4.70
N LYS A 730 -12.13 6.45 5.81
CA LYS A 730 -11.65 5.70 6.99
C LYS A 730 -11.94 4.20 6.92
N GLY A 731 -12.83 3.76 6.03
CA GLY A 731 -13.17 2.35 5.86
C GLY A 731 -12.13 1.58 5.04
N ALA A 732 -11.83 0.36 5.47
CA ALA A 732 -11.03 -0.63 4.76
C ALA A 732 -11.87 -1.90 4.56
N PHE A 733 -11.54 -2.70 3.54
CA PHE A 733 -12.12 -4.02 3.37
C PHE A 733 -11.09 -5.00 2.82
N SER A 734 -11.25 -6.27 3.16
CA SER A 734 -10.59 -7.39 2.52
C SER A 734 -11.64 -8.31 1.91
N MET A 735 -11.25 -9.08 0.89
CA MET A 735 -12.14 -10.05 0.27
C MET A 735 -11.39 -11.30 -0.17
N GLU A 736 -11.97 -12.47 0.09
CA GLU A 736 -11.44 -13.76 -0.33
C GLU A 736 -12.54 -14.57 -1.01
N PHE A 737 -12.16 -15.44 -1.96
CA PHE A 737 -13.14 -16.34 -2.60
C PHE A 737 -13.74 -17.27 -1.54
N SER A 738 -15.07 -17.34 -1.49
CA SER A 738 -15.81 -18.17 -0.53
C SER A 738 -16.36 -19.41 -1.21
N HIS A 739 -17.31 -19.24 -2.13
CA HIS A 739 -18.04 -20.33 -2.78
C HIS A 739 -18.77 -19.82 -4.04
N TYR A 740 -19.46 -20.71 -4.76
CA TYR A 740 -20.34 -20.37 -5.88
C TYR A 740 -21.81 -20.46 -5.45
N MET A 741 -22.62 -19.50 -5.89
CA MET A 741 -24.08 -19.53 -5.72
C MET A 741 -24.80 -19.28 -7.06
N PRO A 742 -26.05 -19.76 -7.21
CA PRO A 742 -26.87 -19.46 -8.37
C PRO A 742 -27.11 -17.96 -8.55
N VAL A 743 -26.96 -17.50 -9.79
CA VAL A 743 -27.26 -16.11 -10.18
C VAL A 743 -28.77 -15.87 -10.13
N LEU A 744 -29.17 -14.63 -9.83
CA LEU A 744 -30.57 -14.22 -9.92
C LEU A 744 -31.13 -14.42 -11.34
N PRO A 745 -32.41 -14.82 -11.51
CA PRO A 745 -32.99 -15.08 -12.83
C PRO A 745 -32.87 -13.91 -13.82
N SER A 746 -32.98 -12.66 -13.34
CA SER A 746 -32.80 -11.46 -14.16
C SER A 746 -31.38 -11.33 -14.71
N ASP A 747 -30.39 -11.58 -13.84
CA ASP A 747 -28.97 -11.41 -14.15
C ASP A 747 -28.50 -12.56 -15.04
N GLN A 748 -29.04 -13.77 -14.86
CA GLN A 748 -28.79 -14.92 -15.74
C GLN A 748 -29.17 -14.63 -17.20
N ILE A 749 -30.33 -14.00 -17.45
CA ILE A 749 -30.76 -13.64 -18.81
C ILE A 749 -29.77 -12.64 -19.44
N ALA A 750 -29.38 -11.61 -18.69
CA ALA A 750 -28.43 -10.60 -19.17
C ALA A 750 -27.04 -11.20 -19.50
N ILE A 751 -26.58 -12.15 -18.68
CA ILE A 751 -25.31 -12.85 -18.91
C ILE A 751 -25.39 -13.71 -20.18
N ILE A 752 -26.47 -14.46 -20.37
CA ILE A 752 -26.66 -15.28 -21.59
C ILE A 752 -26.65 -14.40 -22.85
N GLU A 753 -27.33 -13.25 -22.82
CA GLU A 753 -27.34 -12.31 -23.95
C GLU A 753 -25.94 -11.73 -24.24
N ARG A 754 -25.13 -11.51 -23.20
CA ARG A 754 -23.75 -11.00 -23.34
C ARG A 754 -22.81 -12.02 -23.99
N PHE A 755 -22.93 -13.30 -23.63
CA PHE A 755 -22.04 -14.35 -24.14
C PHE A 755 -22.53 -14.97 -25.47
N ASN A 756 -23.83 -14.92 -25.76
CA ASN A 756 -24.43 -15.44 -27.01
C ASN A 756 -25.25 -14.36 -27.74
N PRO A 757 -24.59 -13.36 -28.38
CA PRO A 757 -25.28 -12.27 -29.08
C PRO A 757 -26.17 -12.74 -30.25
N ASP A 758 -25.90 -13.92 -30.82
CA ASP A 758 -26.70 -14.49 -31.91
C ASP A 758 -28.01 -15.16 -31.42
N MET A 759 -28.08 -15.64 -30.17
CA MET A 759 -29.36 -16.07 -29.58
C MET A 759 -30.30 -14.88 -29.29
N ALA A 760 -29.74 -13.71 -28.96
CA ALA A 760 -30.51 -12.49 -28.73
C ALA A 760 -31.16 -11.95 -30.03
N LYS A 761 -30.51 -12.11 -31.18
CA LYS A 761 -31.07 -11.73 -32.50
C LYS A 761 -32.28 -12.56 -32.89
N ASN A 762 -32.30 -13.86 -32.59
CA ASN A 762 -33.42 -14.75 -32.88
C ASN A 762 -34.69 -14.40 -32.09
N LYS A 763 -34.57 -13.88 -30.86
CA LYS A 763 -35.74 -13.40 -30.08
C LYS A 763 -36.31 -12.08 -30.62
N LYS A 764 -35.49 -11.16 -31.15
CA LYS A 764 -35.98 -9.92 -31.78
C LYS A 764 -36.62 -10.16 -33.16
N GLY A 765 -36.21 -11.20 -33.87
CA GLY A 765 -36.83 -11.62 -35.13
C GLY A 765 -38.21 -12.28 -34.99
N GLY A 766 -38.52 -12.85 -33.82
CA GLY A 766 -39.77 -13.59 -33.55
C GLY A 766 -41.02 -12.74 -33.27
N LYS A 767 -40.90 -11.40 -33.17
CA LYS A 767 -42.07 -10.49 -33.01
C LYS A 767 -42.64 -9.94 -34.31
N LYS A 768 -42.18 -10.45 -35.46
CA LYS A 768 -42.83 -10.25 -36.77
C LYS A 768 -43.09 -11.60 -37.42
N LYS A 769 -44.15 -12.29 -36.99
CA LYS A 769 -44.93 -13.19 -37.81
C LYS A 769 -46.34 -13.29 -37.24
#